data_AF-A0A258VWR7-F1
#
_entry.id   AF-A0A258VWR7-F1
#
_cell.length_a   1.000
_cell.length_b   1.000
_cell.length_c   1.000
_cell.angle_alpha   90.00
_cell.angle_beta   90.00
_cell.angle_gamma   90.00
#
_symmetry.space_group_name_H-M   'P 1'
#
loop_
_entity.id
_entity.type
_entity.pdbx_description
1 polymer ?
#
loop_
_entity_poly.entity_id
_entity_poly.type
_entity_poly.pdbx_seq_one_letter_code
_entity_poly.pdbx_strand_id
1 'polypeptide(L)'
;MLSGCLNGGDSGSSSTTSTTPTPTNPTTTTKDFGFAGVSSVTAIGGSSLKIQWTLATNSSVLGYRIYEMGTDGTLTAIASVSNTTTSYNHAGLVDSSFHNYVVRAFDASANDGNSNFKGNYTFSGATSVVITGTTTATINFPAAGTFADVVNIYGTSRGVTTLLGTATNSATSFSATGLKSGATYTFTAKVSSSGVEYDNLVSQSAQTTSNTSTKYKGVLLVQAYGDAPGAPTGTPQSRKTVITWNAFTGASSSTAYSLVRTGQGNTLDSTTTTACTNTMTTSCQVCTATGTGAKTCNDTNVAASPQVYDYAVVLVPTAGWPEEMPASNSAYRITVPIPPANMVLVHRDAANYEMCQLMGLPSDALNHQRCVYTGIGAAPYSTGPSASPLNLTSGFYDFGYNLFVDRWVAACNWTKSQATGGTGMCGAGNTAGDCFGTATPTGTIGTPGNVYYDTDGGTCYYRQAGGWVDLNSGSLTTTERALAYTVDPVSNGGYKPPMVNINQTNSMSTCQSVTDGYYGSKRLLRNREYRAMAAWRTLTGEPDMSGTADPLTDAQISSYENGSGSTAHTTLNYCNANTHSGITATTFTGTELARVAAGGPDSFNIGSVGTKNCVSRYGAQDHVGNVWQWVSDQMTCSTASHTCTGIQSAVDTSNGYSSSFDINSFLFNGIVGPGGTIAGQTGPNYTTEWSISGANYGAAYFNFPLGLPMVGTDGGNAKSVAANSAKFHGDYIYLYTDNGNSSRGLFAGGFWNYGGYVGRWTSNWASAPSSTSYIFGFRCALPAE
;
A
#
# COMPACT_ATOMS: atom_id res chain seq x y z
N MET A 1 -56.02 -52.93 83.64
CA MET A 1 -55.13 -53.48 84.68
C MET A 1 -53.69 -53.29 84.21
N LEU A 2 -52.87 -52.83 85.14
CA LEU A 2 -51.42 -52.88 85.29
C LEU A 2 -50.47 -53.18 84.10
N SER A 3 -49.38 -52.41 84.20
CA SER A 3 -47.96 -52.81 84.13
C SER A 3 -47.28 -52.83 82.78
N GLY A 4 -46.19 -52.06 82.75
CA GLY A 4 -45.18 -52.09 81.70
C GLY A 4 -43.93 -52.90 82.08
N CYS A 5 -42.89 -52.55 81.31
CA CYS A 5 -41.47 -52.88 81.41
C CYS A 5 -41.05 -54.27 80.88
N LEU A 6 -40.28 -54.35 79.79
CA LEU A 6 -38.80 -54.29 79.79
C LEU A 6 -38.16 -54.55 78.40
N ASN A 7 -37.09 -53.80 78.14
CA ASN A 7 -35.83 -54.07 77.42
C ASN A 7 -35.79 -54.55 75.95
N GLY A 8 -35.28 -53.68 75.06
CA GLY A 8 -33.83 -53.55 74.75
C GLY A 8 -33.23 -54.43 73.64
N GLY A 9 -32.55 -53.81 72.67
CA GLY A 9 -31.52 -54.47 71.83
C GLY A 9 -31.46 -54.03 70.36
N ASP A 10 -30.29 -53.53 69.93
CA ASP A 10 -29.94 -52.91 68.64
C ASP A 10 -29.98 -53.78 67.37
N SER A 11 -30.05 -53.08 66.22
CA SER A 11 -29.19 -53.20 65.00
C SER A 11 -29.96 -53.39 63.68
N GLY A 12 -29.69 -52.55 62.67
CA GLY A 12 -29.89 -52.90 61.25
C GLY A 12 -30.47 -51.81 60.35
N SER A 13 -29.84 -51.61 59.19
CA SER A 13 -29.94 -50.48 58.26
C SER A 13 -31.03 -50.60 57.16
N SER A 14 -31.40 -49.42 56.63
CA SER A 14 -31.88 -49.09 55.27
C SER A 14 -33.39 -49.11 54.89
N SER A 15 -33.84 -47.88 54.63
CA SER A 15 -34.67 -47.35 53.51
C SER A 15 -36.16 -47.71 53.31
N THR A 16 -36.98 -46.70 53.63
CA THR A 16 -38.06 -46.05 52.85
C THR A 16 -39.27 -46.84 52.35
N THR A 17 -40.47 -46.39 52.77
CA THR A 17 -41.52 -45.90 51.85
C THR A 17 -42.35 -44.79 52.51
N SER A 18 -42.59 -43.76 51.70
CA SER A 18 -43.34 -42.53 51.93
C SER A 18 -44.86 -42.75 51.82
N THR A 19 -45.64 -42.08 52.68
CA THR A 19 -47.00 -41.64 52.38
C THR A 19 -47.17 -40.17 52.78
N THR A 20 -47.78 -39.42 51.87
CA THR A 20 -48.00 -37.99 51.82
C THR A 20 -48.84 -37.45 52.98
N PRO A 21 -48.59 -36.20 53.42
CA PRO A 21 -49.69 -35.32 53.78
C PRO A 21 -49.64 -33.97 53.06
N THR A 22 -50.86 -33.50 52.78
CA THR A 22 -51.29 -32.22 52.23
C THR A 22 -50.50 -31.00 52.73
N PRO A 23 -50.12 -30.01 51.88
CA PRO A 23 -49.56 -28.77 52.37
C PRO A 23 -50.66 -27.86 52.91
N THR A 24 -50.58 -27.55 54.20
CA THR A 24 -51.25 -26.41 54.82
C THR A 24 -50.57 -25.12 54.36
N ASN A 25 -51.38 -24.11 54.01
CA ASN A 25 -50.91 -22.77 53.70
C ASN A 25 -50.37 -22.10 55.00
N PRO A 26 -49.08 -21.72 55.10
CA PRO A 26 -48.61 -20.96 56.24
C PRO A 26 -49.15 -19.53 56.13
N THR A 27 -49.82 -19.05 57.16
CA THR A 27 -50.08 -17.61 57.35
C THR A 27 -48.73 -16.89 57.48
N THR A 28 -48.20 -16.38 56.37
CA THR A 28 -46.97 -15.59 56.34
C THR A 28 -47.25 -14.18 56.85
N THR A 29 -46.68 -13.80 58.00
CA THR A 29 -46.56 -12.39 58.40
C THR A 29 -45.74 -11.65 57.34
N THR A 30 -46.31 -10.60 56.72
CA THR A 30 -45.62 -9.75 55.76
C THR A 30 -44.80 -8.69 56.48
N LYS A 31 -43.53 -8.51 56.12
CA LYS A 31 -42.63 -7.48 56.66
C LYS A 31 -42.11 -6.62 55.51
N ASP A 32 -42.10 -5.30 55.67
CA ASP A 32 -41.49 -4.40 54.68
C ASP A 32 -39.96 -4.40 54.86
N PHE A 33 -39.25 -4.83 53.82
CA PHE A 33 -37.78 -4.90 53.80
C PHE A 33 -37.13 -3.71 53.07
N GLY A 34 -37.89 -2.67 52.71
CA GLY A 34 -37.37 -1.57 51.90
C GLY A 34 -36.95 -2.06 50.51
N PHE A 35 -37.69 -3.03 49.97
CA PHE A 35 -37.43 -3.67 48.69
C PHE A 35 -38.43 -3.22 47.64
N ALA A 36 -37.95 -2.65 46.53
CA ALA A 36 -38.80 -2.12 45.46
C ALA A 36 -39.52 -3.21 44.62
N GLY A 37 -39.12 -4.47 44.77
CA GLY A 37 -39.64 -5.57 43.95
C GLY A 37 -38.92 -5.68 42.62
N VAL A 38 -39.58 -6.34 41.66
CA VAL A 38 -39.03 -6.54 40.33
C VAL A 38 -38.94 -5.20 39.57
N SER A 39 -37.80 -4.93 38.94
CA SER A 39 -37.57 -3.71 38.17
C SER A 39 -37.81 -3.92 36.67
N SER A 40 -37.42 -5.08 36.13
CA SER A 40 -37.65 -5.42 34.72
C SER A 40 -37.76 -6.92 34.49
N VAL A 41 -38.46 -7.30 33.42
CA VAL A 41 -38.48 -8.65 32.86
C VAL A 41 -38.21 -8.52 31.37
N THR A 42 -37.18 -9.17 30.86
CA THR A 42 -36.71 -9.01 29.48
C THR A 42 -36.62 -10.36 28.77
N ALA A 43 -37.14 -10.48 27.55
CA ALA A 43 -36.94 -11.70 26.78
C ALA A 43 -35.48 -11.83 26.32
N ILE A 44 -34.92 -13.02 26.45
CA ILE A 44 -33.55 -13.35 26.01
C ILE A 44 -33.55 -14.52 25.01
N GLY A 45 -34.73 -14.88 24.50
CA GLY A 45 -34.97 -16.01 23.62
C GLY A 45 -36.44 -16.44 23.68
N GLY A 46 -36.81 -17.41 22.84
CA GLY A 46 -38.16 -17.97 22.84
C GLY A 46 -38.47 -18.80 24.07
N SER A 47 -37.47 -19.27 24.83
CA SER A 47 -37.71 -20.15 25.98
C SER A 47 -37.24 -19.58 27.31
N SER A 48 -36.91 -18.28 27.35
CA SER A 48 -36.21 -17.71 28.51
C SER A 48 -36.50 -16.22 28.72
N LEU A 49 -36.67 -15.84 29.99
CA LEU A 49 -36.84 -14.46 30.45
C LEU A 49 -35.80 -14.13 31.53
N LYS A 50 -35.21 -12.93 31.46
CA LYS A 50 -34.33 -12.36 32.49
C LYS A 50 -35.15 -11.44 33.38
N ILE A 51 -35.24 -11.78 34.66
CA ILE A 51 -35.92 -11.01 35.71
C ILE A 51 -34.86 -10.25 36.51
N GLN A 52 -35.06 -8.95 36.73
CA GLN A 52 -34.10 -8.09 37.45
C GLN A 52 -34.78 -7.27 38.56
N TRP A 53 -34.01 -6.91 39.59
CA TRP A 53 -34.43 -6.07 40.71
C TRP A 53 -33.23 -5.36 41.36
N THR A 54 -33.49 -4.38 42.23
CA THR A 54 -32.46 -3.72 43.06
C THR A 54 -32.41 -4.32 44.46
N LEU A 55 -31.25 -4.31 45.12
CA LEU A 55 -31.16 -4.87 46.48
C LEU A 55 -32.10 -4.18 47.47
N ALA A 56 -32.62 -4.95 48.42
CA ALA A 56 -33.36 -4.43 49.58
C ALA A 56 -32.41 -3.65 50.49
N THR A 57 -32.92 -2.61 51.16
CA THR A 57 -32.10 -1.78 52.07
C THR A 57 -32.01 -2.33 53.48
N ASN A 58 -32.92 -3.23 53.87
CA ASN A 58 -32.95 -3.83 55.19
C ASN A 58 -31.89 -4.94 55.32
N SER A 59 -30.98 -4.80 56.29
CA SER A 59 -29.87 -5.74 56.54
C SER A 59 -30.30 -7.13 57.03
N SER A 60 -31.56 -7.32 57.43
CA SER A 60 -32.08 -8.62 57.84
C SER A 60 -32.47 -9.54 56.67
N VAL A 61 -32.45 -9.05 55.43
CA VAL A 61 -32.78 -9.84 54.24
C VAL A 61 -31.75 -10.95 54.01
N LEU A 62 -32.23 -12.19 53.94
CA LEU A 62 -31.44 -13.39 53.68
C LEU A 62 -31.43 -13.77 52.19
N GLY A 63 -32.45 -13.36 51.44
CA GLY A 63 -32.54 -13.64 50.01
C GLY A 63 -33.76 -13.05 49.34
N TYR A 64 -33.93 -13.42 48.07
CA TYR A 64 -35.09 -13.07 47.25
C TYR A 64 -35.75 -14.34 46.74
N ARG A 65 -37.08 -14.41 46.84
CA ARG A 65 -37.90 -15.47 46.26
C ARG A 65 -38.63 -14.93 45.04
N ILE A 66 -38.48 -15.62 43.92
CA ILE A 66 -39.04 -15.25 42.63
C ILE A 66 -40.29 -16.09 42.41
N TYR A 67 -41.39 -15.42 42.10
CA TYR A 67 -42.67 -16.04 41.81
C TYR A 67 -43.11 -15.71 40.39
N GLU A 68 -43.63 -16.71 39.70
CA GLU A 68 -44.38 -16.55 38.46
C GLU A 68 -45.88 -16.59 38.77
N MET A 69 -46.65 -15.72 38.13
CA MET A 69 -48.10 -15.68 38.22
C MET A 69 -48.72 -16.48 37.06
N GLY A 70 -49.49 -17.50 37.40
CA GLY A 70 -50.31 -18.24 36.44
C GLY A 70 -51.49 -17.42 35.93
N THR A 71 -52.14 -17.88 34.87
CA THR A 71 -53.31 -17.20 34.27
C THR A 71 -54.52 -17.13 35.21
N ASP A 72 -54.57 -18.01 36.22
CA ASP A 72 -55.56 -18.04 37.29
C ASP A 72 -55.24 -17.08 38.45
N GLY A 73 -54.11 -16.36 38.38
CA GLY A 73 -53.61 -15.47 39.43
C GLY A 73 -52.80 -16.16 40.52
N THR A 74 -52.59 -17.48 40.43
CA THR A 74 -51.82 -18.24 41.43
C THR A 74 -50.33 -17.91 41.33
N LEU A 75 -49.69 -17.64 42.47
CA LEU A 75 -48.24 -17.40 42.55
C LEU A 75 -47.48 -18.70 42.82
N THR A 76 -46.64 -19.10 41.88
CA THR A 76 -45.76 -20.27 42.02
C THR A 76 -44.33 -19.82 42.24
N ALA A 77 -43.70 -20.27 43.32
CA ALA A 77 -42.28 -19.99 43.58
C ALA A 77 -41.41 -20.81 42.63
N ILE A 78 -40.63 -20.13 41.78
CA ILE A 78 -39.78 -20.78 40.78
C ILE A 78 -38.30 -20.80 41.18
N ALA A 79 -37.87 -19.89 42.06
CA ALA A 79 -36.51 -19.86 42.57
C ALA A 79 -36.37 -19.08 43.88
N SER A 80 -35.29 -19.34 44.61
CA SER A 80 -34.81 -18.51 45.71
C SER A 80 -33.31 -18.28 45.53
N VAL A 81 -32.86 -17.03 45.69
CA VAL A 81 -31.46 -16.62 45.49
C VAL A 81 -30.96 -15.81 46.69
N SER A 82 -29.63 -15.69 46.82
CA SER A 82 -29.00 -14.99 47.95
C SER A 82 -29.38 -13.50 48.01
N ASN A 83 -29.19 -12.89 49.17
CA ASN A 83 -29.44 -11.45 49.39
C ASN A 83 -28.51 -10.52 48.59
N THR A 84 -27.47 -11.03 47.94
CA THR A 84 -26.58 -10.29 47.03
C THR A 84 -26.97 -10.38 45.55
N THR A 85 -27.93 -11.24 45.21
CA THR A 85 -28.33 -11.47 43.81
C THR A 85 -29.39 -10.44 43.37
N THR A 86 -29.23 -9.88 42.17
CA THR A 86 -30.11 -8.86 41.57
C THR A 86 -30.77 -9.27 40.26
N SER A 87 -30.57 -10.52 39.82
CA SER A 87 -31.20 -11.05 38.61
C SER A 87 -31.36 -12.56 38.64
N TYR A 88 -32.36 -13.06 37.92
CA TYR A 88 -32.61 -14.48 37.71
C TYR A 88 -33.05 -14.73 36.26
N ASN A 89 -32.51 -15.77 35.62
CA ASN A 89 -32.92 -16.20 34.28
C ASN A 89 -33.88 -17.39 34.42
N HIS A 90 -35.16 -17.19 34.12
CA HIS A 90 -36.13 -18.28 34.03
C HIS A 90 -36.05 -18.89 32.63
N ALA A 91 -35.77 -20.18 32.54
CA ALA A 91 -35.60 -20.92 31.29
C ALA A 91 -36.60 -22.11 31.22
N GLY A 92 -36.73 -22.71 30.03
CA GLY A 92 -37.66 -23.83 29.81
C GLY A 92 -39.10 -23.38 29.55
N LEU A 93 -39.30 -22.10 29.23
CA LEU A 93 -40.58 -21.53 28.85
C LEU A 93 -40.94 -21.92 27.41
N VAL A 94 -42.22 -21.83 27.08
CA VAL A 94 -42.71 -22.00 25.72
C VAL A 94 -42.49 -20.70 24.95
N ASP A 95 -42.20 -20.79 23.65
CA ASP A 95 -42.11 -19.60 22.80
C ASP A 95 -43.49 -19.01 22.52
N SER A 96 -43.54 -17.70 22.35
CA SER A 96 -44.77 -16.97 22.08
C SER A 96 -45.80 -17.07 23.23
N SER A 97 -45.36 -16.95 24.49
CA SER A 97 -46.22 -16.91 25.68
C SER A 97 -45.92 -15.74 26.62
N PHE A 98 -46.95 -15.21 27.27
CA PHE A 98 -46.81 -14.11 28.22
C PHE A 98 -46.62 -14.64 29.65
N HIS A 99 -45.65 -14.09 30.37
CA HIS A 99 -45.34 -14.48 31.74
C HIS A 99 -45.20 -13.25 32.63
N ASN A 100 -45.67 -13.34 33.87
CA ASN A 100 -45.71 -12.22 34.81
C ASN A 100 -45.06 -12.62 36.14
N TYR A 101 -44.23 -11.75 36.71
CA TYR A 101 -43.37 -12.08 37.85
C TYR A 101 -43.50 -11.07 38.98
N VAL A 102 -43.39 -11.58 40.21
CA VAL A 102 -43.12 -10.77 41.40
C VAL A 102 -41.93 -11.35 42.14
N VAL A 103 -41.08 -10.48 42.66
CA VAL A 103 -39.95 -10.84 43.51
C VAL A 103 -40.25 -10.34 44.91
N ARG A 104 -39.98 -11.16 45.93
CA ARG A 104 -40.14 -10.79 47.34
C ARG A 104 -38.85 -11.06 48.09
N ALA A 105 -38.36 -10.07 48.82
CA ALA A 105 -37.29 -10.28 49.79
C ALA A 105 -37.81 -11.17 50.94
N PHE A 106 -36.92 -11.89 51.61
CA PHE A 106 -37.29 -12.67 52.80
C PHE A 106 -36.18 -12.69 53.84
N ASP A 107 -36.57 -12.85 55.10
CA ASP A 107 -35.69 -13.21 56.21
C ASP A 107 -36.09 -14.58 56.78
N ALA A 108 -35.59 -14.93 57.98
CA ALA A 108 -35.88 -16.21 58.61
C ALA A 108 -37.34 -16.39 59.04
N SER A 109 -38.13 -15.32 59.15
CA SER A 109 -39.48 -15.35 59.73
C SER A 109 -40.58 -14.76 58.83
N ALA A 110 -40.25 -13.95 57.82
CA ALA A 110 -41.21 -13.24 56.99
C ALA A 110 -40.77 -13.11 55.52
N ASN A 111 -41.76 -13.00 54.63
CA ASN A 111 -41.57 -12.55 53.26
C ASN A 111 -42.05 -11.09 53.12
N ASP A 112 -41.47 -10.40 52.15
CA ASP A 112 -41.93 -9.08 51.72
C ASP A 112 -43.34 -9.16 51.11
N GLY A 113 -44.16 -8.14 51.35
CA GLY A 113 -45.52 -8.00 50.81
C GLY A 113 -45.57 -7.55 49.35
N ASN A 114 -44.45 -7.49 48.64
CA ASN A 114 -44.35 -6.92 47.29
C ASN A 114 -45.44 -7.45 46.34
N SER A 115 -46.05 -6.52 45.62
CA SER A 115 -47.07 -6.73 44.59
C SER A 115 -46.73 -6.00 43.29
N ASN A 116 -45.48 -5.54 43.13
CA ASN A 116 -44.98 -4.98 41.89
C ASN A 116 -44.74 -6.12 40.90
N PHE A 117 -45.72 -6.30 40.00
CA PHE A 117 -45.66 -7.27 38.93
C PHE A 117 -45.07 -6.64 37.67
N LYS A 118 -44.14 -7.37 37.04
CA LYS A 118 -43.70 -7.09 35.68
C LYS A 118 -43.76 -8.37 34.88
N GLY A 119 -44.27 -8.26 33.67
CA GLY A 119 -44.35 -9.36 32.75
C GLY A 119 -43.70 -9.04 31.43
N ASN A 120 -43.35 -10.09 30.70
CA ASN A 120 -42.86 -9.99 29.34
C ASN A 120 -43.30 -11.21 28.54
N TYR A 121 -43.22 -11.07 27.22
CA TYR A 121 -43.58 -12.06 26.25
C TYR A 121 -42.33 -12.83 25.81
N THR A 122 -42.33 -14.16 25.93
CA THR A 122 -41.28 -14.99 25.34
C THR A 122 -41.42 -14.93 23.82
N PHE A 123 -40.33 -14.56 23.15
CA PHE A 123 -40.29 -14.47 21.70
C PHE A 123 -38.89 -14.78 21.23
N SER A 124 -38.73 -15.71 20.28
CA SER A 124 -37.42 -16.00 19.72
C SER A 124 -36.77 -14.80 19.02
N GLY A 125 -37.52 -13.75 18.70
CA GLY A 125 -36.98 -12.53 18.12
C GLY A 125 -36.46 -12.75 16.70
N ALA A 126 -35.48 -11.93 16.29
CA ALA A 126 -34.82 -12.08 15.00
C ALA A 126 -33.97 -13.37 15.00
N THR A 127 -34.36 -14.36 14.19
CA THR A 127 -33.68 -15.67 14.12
C THR A 127 -32.57 -15.68 13.08
N SER A 128 -32.74 -14.96 11.97
CA SER A 128 -31.71 -14.79 10.95
C SER A 128 -31.96 -13.51 10.16
N VAL A 129 -30.90 -13.00 9.53
CA VAL A 129 -30.97 -11.85 8.63
C VAL A 129 -30.26 -12.21 7.32
N VAL A 130 -30.93 -11.96 6.20
CA VAL A 130 -30.39 -12.12 4.86
C VAL A 130 -30.29 -10.75 4.22
N ILE A 131 -29.08 -10.32 3.88
CA ILE A 131 -28.84 -9.07 3.16
C ILE A 131 -29.20 -9.31 1.69
N THR A 132 -30.13 -8.52 1.16
CA THR A 132 -30.67 -8.69 -0.20
C THR A 132 -30.19 -7.62 -1.18
N GLY A 133 -29.48 -6.60 -0.70
CA GLY A 133 -28.92 -5.54 -1.54
C GLY A 133 -28.12 -4.51 -0.74
N THR A 134 -27.85 -3.37 -1.38
CA THR A 134 -27.12 -2.27 -0.75
C THR A 134 -27.96 -1.50 0.26
N THR A 135 -29.29 -1.55 0.20
CA THR A 135 -30.19 -0.79 1.10
C THR A 135 -31.34 -1.64 1.64
N THR A 136 -31.26 -2.97 1.50
CA THR A 136 -32.35 -3.89 1.81
C THR A 136 -31.86 -5.14 2.55
N ALA A 137 -32.71 -5.66 3.43
CA ALA A 137 -32.48 -6.90 4.16
C ALA A 137 -33.79 -7.60 4.46
N THR A 138 -33.77 -8.93 4.56
CA THR A 138 -34.89 -9.74 5.04
C THR A 138 -34.56 -10.26 6.43
N ILE A 139 -35.39 -9.92 7.42
CA ILE A 139 -35.26 -10.34 8.81
C ILE A 139 -36.28 -11.45 9.03
N ASN A 140 -35.84 -12.63 9.44
CA ASN A 140 -36.70 -13.77 9.74
C ASN A 140 -36.95 -13.88 11.25
N PHE A 141 -38.16 -14.27 11.63
CA PHE A 141 -38.61 -14.46 13.01
C PHE A 141 -39.81 -15.43 13.02
N PRO A 142 -40.11 -16.13 14.12
CA PRO A 142 -41.35 -16.93 14.19
C PRO A 142 -42.58 -16.02 14.26
N ALA A 143 -43.75 -16.55 13.89
CA ALA A 143 -45.01 -15.84 14.11
C ALA A 143 -45.21 -15.58 15.61
N ALA A 144 -45.62 -14.37 15.97
CA ALA A 144 -45.79 -13.94 17.36
C ALA A 144 -47.13 -14.37 17.99
N GLY A 145 -47.89 -15.23 17.31
CA GLY A 145 -49.16 -15.75 17.82
C GLY A 145 -50.26 -14.69 18.01
N THR A 146 -51.36 -15.09 18.64
CA THR A 146 -52.56 -14.26 18.78
C THR A 146 -52.51 -13.26 19.94
N PHE A 147 -51.51 -13.37 20.83
CA PHE A 147 -51.30 -12.39 21.89
C PHE A 147 -50.81 -11.05 21.32
N ALA A 148 -49.94 -11.12 20.31
CA ALA A 148 -49.38 -9.96 19.62
C ALA A 148 -50.40 -9.33 18.67
N ASP A 149 -50.44 -8.01 18.62
CA ASP A 149 -51.09 -7.28 17.53
C ASP A 149 -50.15 -7.22 16.32
N VAL A 150 -48.87 -6.90 16.59
CA VAL A 150 -47.84 -6.68 15.58
C VAL A 150 -46.45 -7.06 16.07
N VAL A 151 -45.52 -7.17 15.13
CA VAL A 151 -44.08 -7.31 15.39
C VAL A 151 -43.35 -6.07 14.84
N ASN A 152 -42.75 -5.30 15.73
CA ASN A 152 -41.93 -4.14 15.38
C ASN A 152 -40.48 -4.57 15.14
N ILE A 153 -39.92 -4.13 14.01
CA ILE A 153 -38.57 -4.49 13.58
C ILE A 153 -37.68 -3.26 13.69
N TYR A 154 -36.63 -3.36 14.49
CA TYR A 154 -35.66 -2.29 14.70
C TYR A 154 -34.32 -2.64 14.06
N GLY A 155 -33.63 -1.62 13.56
CA GLY A 155 -32.24 -1.69 13.14
C GLY A 155 -31.42 -0.66 13.90
N THR A 156 -30.34 -1.10 14.54
CA THR A 156 -29.38 -0.23 15.21
C THR A 156 -28.09 -0.15 14.41
N SER A 157 -27.66 1.05 14.04
CA SER A 157 -26.37 1.29 13.39
C SER A 157 -25.70 2.53 14.00
N ARG A 158 -24.39 2.46 14.26
CA ARG A 158 -23.61 3.50 14.97
C ARG A 158 -24.28 4.01 16.26
N GLY A 159 -24.86 3.08 17.03
CA GLY A 159 -25.55 3.39 18.30
C GLY A 159 -26.94 4.00 18.15
N VAL A 160 -27.41 4.27 16.92
CA VAL A 160 -28.74 4.83 16.65
C VAL A 160 -29.70 3.70 16.28
N THR A 161 -30.74 3.52 17.10
CA THR A 161 -31.82 2.55 16.86
C THR A 161 -32.97 3.22 16.13
N THR A 162 -33.42 2.60 15.03
CA THR A 162 -34.53 3.09 14.20
C THR A 162 -35.57 1.99 14.01
N LEU A 163 -36.86 2.36 14.05
CA LEU A 163 -37.94 1.48 13.65
C LEU A 163 -37.93 1.37 12.12
N LEU A 164 -37.65 0.17 11.60
CA LEU A 164 -37.61 -0.10 10.17
C LEU A 164 -39.01 -0.37 9.61
N GLY A 165 -39.90 -0.88 10.45
CA GLY A 165 -41.30 -1.06 10.16
C GLY A 165 -41.96 -2.08 11.08
N THR A 166 -43.20 -2.39 10.75
CA THR A 166 -44.09 -3.23 11.57
C THR A 166 -44.69 -4.31 10.69
N ALA A 167 -44.59 -5.56 11.13
CA ALA A 167 -45.17 -6.73 10.49
C ALA A 167 -46.42 -7.21 11.24
N THR A 168 -47.28 -7.99 10.56
CA THR A 168 -48.43 -8.63 11.22
C THR A 168 -47.97 -9.68 12.20
N ASN A 169 -48.80 -10.01 13.20
CA ASN A 169 -48.52 -11.06 14.17
C ASN A 169 -48.32 -12.46 13.57
N SER A 170 -48.88 -12.72 12.38
CA SER A 170 -48.73 -13.96 11.62
C SER A 170 -47.51 -13.97 10.69
N ALA A 171 -46.82 -12.84 10.52
CA ALA A 171 -45.66 -12.76 9.65
C ALA A 171 -44.49 -13.57 10.24
N THR A 172 -43.72 -14.19 9.35
CA THR A 172 -42.48 -14.91 9.71
C THR A 172 -41.22 -14.23 9.17
N SER A 173 -41.40 -13.11 8.48
CA SER A 173 -40.29 -12.29 7.99
C SER A 173 -40.74 -10.85 7.73
N PHE A 174 -39.76 -9.96 7.64
CA PHE A 174 -39.94 -8.56 7.26
C PHE A 174 -38.83 -8.15 6.28
N SER A 175 -39.22 -7.49 5.18
CA SER A 175 -38.28 -6.94 4.21
C SER A 175 -38.03 -5.46 4.52
N ALA A 176 -36.91 -5.17 5.16
CA ALA A 176 -36.46 -3.81 5.42
C ALA A 176 -35.93 -3.16 4.14
N THR A 177 -36.29 -1.88 3.95
CA THR A 177 -35.81 -1.04 2.85
C THR A 177 -35.31 0.30 3.39
N GLY A 178 -34.60 1.08 2.57
CA GLY A 178 -34.09 2.39 2.98
C GLY A 178 -32.93 2.34 3.98
N LEU A 179 -32.31 1.15 4.16
CA LEU A 179 -31.10 1.01 4.95
C LEU A 179 -29.94 1.76 4.27
N LYS A 180 -28.95 2.16 5.06
CA LYS A 180 -27.72 2.73 4.54
C LYS A 180 -26.81 1.62 3.99
N SER A 181 -26.07 1.90 2.92
CA SER A 181 -25.21 0.92 2.23
C SER A 181 -23.87 0.73 2.90
N GLY A 182 -23.36 -0.51 2.95
CA GLY A 182 -22.15 -0.82 3.70
C GLY A 182 -22.28 -0.45 5.18
N ALA A 183 -23.47 -0.52 5.78
CA ALA A 183 -23.65 -0.33 7.22
C ALA A 183 -23.81 -1.67 7.91
N THR A 184 -23.14 -1.83 9.05
CA THR A 184 -23.51 -2.89 9.99
C THR A 184 -24.73 -2.45 10.78
N TYR A 185 -25.76 -3.30 10.74
CA TYR A 185 -26.97 -3.16 11.52
C TYR A 185 -27.08 -4.33 12.50
N THR A 186 -27.50 -4.03 13.72
CA THR A 186 -28.01 -5.01 14.68
C THR A 186 -29.53 -4.95 14.64
N PHE A 187 -30.16 -6.03 14.19
CA PHE A 187 -31.60 -6.13 14.02
C PHE A 187 -32.24 -6.81 15.22
N THR A 188 -33.36 -6.27 15.68
CA THR A 188 -34.19 -6.87 16.74
C THR A 188 -35.65 -6.90 16.30
N ALA A 189 -36.39 -7.91 16.76
CA ALA A 189 -37.82 -8.03 16.54
C ALA A 189 -38.52 -8.06 17.90
N LYS A 190 -39.44 -7.11 18.11
CA LYS A 190 -40.16 -6.93 19.37
C LYS A 190 -41.65 -7.05 19.14
N VAL A 191 -42.33 -7.71 20.06
CA VAL A 191 -43.78 -7.88 20.01
C VAL A 191 -44.44 -6.65 20.61
N SER A 192 -45.53 -6.17 19.98
CA SER A 192 -46.40 -5.19 20.60
C SER A 192 -47.84 -5.72 20.68
N SER A 193 -48.48 -5.47 21.82
CA SER A 193 -49.88 -5.78 22.08
C SER A 193 -50.52 -4.68 22.89
N SER A 194 -51.73 -4.25 22.51
CA SER A 194 -52.50 -3.21 23.19
C SER A 194 -51.73 -1.90 23.41
N GLY A 195 -50.87 -1.53 22.44
CA GLY A 195 -50.03 -0.33 22.51
C GLY A 195 -48.81 -0.43 23.43
N VAL A 196 -48.56 -1.60 24.05
CA VAL A 196 -47.36 -1.87 24.85
C VAL A 196 -46.38 -2.66 23.99
N GLU A 197 -45.11 -2.27 24.00
CA GLU A 197 -44.02 -3.03 23.37
C GLU A 197 -43.25 -3.83 24.42
N TYR A 198 -42.95 -5.07 24.07
CA TYR A 198 -42.29 -6.04 24.91
C TYR A 198 -40.83 -6.20 24.50
N ASP A 199 -39.92 -5.92 25.44
CA ASP A 199 -38.49 -5.93 25.15
C ASP A 199 -37.96 -7.34 24.89
N ASN A 200 -37.07 -7.43 23.90
CA ASN A 200 -36.37 -8.64 23.52
C ASN A 200 -34.91 -8.32 23.21
N LEU A 201 -33.98 -9.06 23.81
CA LEU A 201 -32.53 -8.90 23.62
C LEU A 201 -31.98 -9.75 22.46
N VAL A 202 -32.78 -10.65 21.88
CA VAL A 202 -32.34 -11.44 20.73
C VAL A 202 -32.13 -10.50 19.54
N SER A 203 -30.92 -10.50 19.02
CA SER A 203 -30.52 -9.68 17.89
C SER A 203 -29.66 -10.45 16.91
N GLN A 204 -29.66 -9.99 15.66
CA GLN A 204 -28.82 -10.50 14.59
C GLN A 204 -28.09 -9.34 13.95
N SER A 205 -26.78 -9.48 13.74
CA SER A 205 -25.98 -8.43 13.10
C SER A 205 -25.65 -8.83 11.67
N ALA A 206 -25.83 -7.92 10.73
CA ALA A 206 -25.45 -8.11 9.34
C ALA A 206 -25.09 -6.76 8.69
N GLN A 207 -24.19 -6.79 7.72
CA GLN A 207 -23.75 -5.61 6.99
C GLN A 207 -24.42 -5.55 5.62
N THR A 208 -25.09 -4.45 5.30
CA THR A 208 -25.63 -4.23 3.95
C THR A 208 -24.49 -4.22 2.91
N THR A 209 -24.78 -4.61 1.67
CA THR A 209 -23.73 -4.64 0.63
C THR A 209 -23.14 -3.24 0.44
N SER A 210 -21.81 -3.14 0.52
CA SER A 210 -21.11 -1.88 0.32
C SER A 210 -21.05 -1.54 -1.17
N ASN A 211 -21.34 -0.27 -1.52
CA ASN A 211 -21.03 0.22 -2.86
C ASN A 211 -19.51 0.34 -3.06
N THR A 212 -18.77 0.57 -1.97
CA THR A 212 -17.31 0.64 -2.01
C THR A 212 -16.74 -0.65 -2.55
N SER A 213 -17.18 -1.80 -2.03
CA SER A 213 -16.68 -3.10 -2.51
C SER A 213 -17.08 -3.44 -3.94
N THR A 214 -18.27 -3.01 -4.37
CA THR A 214 -18.82 -3.38 -5.69
C THR A 214 -18.43 -2.43 -6.81
N LYS A 215 -18.01 -1.20 -6.49
CA LYS A 215 -17.69 -0.15 -7.48
C LYS A 215 -16.23 0.29 -7.47
N TYR A 216 -15.40 -0.29 -6.59
CA TYR A 216 -13.97 0.03 -6.50
C TYR A 216 -13.27 -0.22 -7.83
N LYS A 217 -12.42 0.73 -8.23
CA LYS A 217 -11.63 0.67 -9.46
C LYS A 217 -10.12 0.82 -9.24
N GLY A 218 -9.69 0.70 -7.98
CA GLY A 218 -8.28 0.68 -7.62
C GLY A 218 -7.58 2.04 -7.77
N VAL A 219 -6.29 2.01 -7.45
CA VAL A 219 -5.39 3.17 -7.57
C VAL A 219 -4.83 3.34 -8.97
N LEU A 220 -4.60 4.59 -9.34
CA LEU A 220 -3.99 5.01 -10.60
C LEU A 220 -2.52 5.39 -10.43
N LEU A 221 -2.21 6.00 -9.29
CA LEU A 221 -0.87 6.43 -8.90
C LEU A 221 -0.78 6.48 -7.38
N VAL A 222 0.37 6.04 -6.86
CA VAL A 222 0.78 6.24 -5.48
C VAL A 222 2.18 6.84 -5.54
N GLN A 223 2.35 8.04 -5.00
CA GLN A 223 3.66 8.65 -4.80
C GLN A 223 3.94 8.66 -3.30
N ALA A 224 5.15 8.32 -2.91
CA ALA A 224 5.62 8.56 -1.55
C ALA A 224 7.05 9.05 -1.60
N TYR A 225 7.36 9.98 -0.71
CA TYR A 225 8.67 10.64 -0.61
C TYR A 225 9.22 10.44 0.80
N GLY A 226 10.52 10.17 0.90
CA GLY A 226 11.27 10.36 2.13
C GLY A 226 11.63 11.83 2.36
N ASP A 227 12.19 12.13 3.53
CA ASP A 227 12.72 13.48 3.79
C ASP A 227 13.87 13.78 2.82
N ALA A 228 13.86 14.98 2.24
CA ALA A 228 14.84 15.41 1.27
C ALA A 228 15.08 16.92 1.41
N PRO A 229 15.71 17.38 2.52
CA PRO A 229 15.91 18.81 2.78
C PRO A 229 16.76 19.49 1.70
N GLY A 230 17.60 18.73 0.99
CA GLY A 230 18.39 19.18 -0.15
C GLY A 230 17.66 19.24 -1.49
N ALA A 231 16.37 18.87 -1.55
CA ALA A 231 15.61 18.91 -2.80
C ALA A 231 15.45 20.36 -3.31
N PRO A 232 15.50 20.57 -4.64
CA PRO A 232 15.35 21.91 -5.22
C PRO A 232 13.98 22.51 -4.92
N THR A 233 13.94 23.84 -4.86
CA THR A 233 12.72 24.63 -4.62
C THR A 233 11.60 24.26 -5.60
N GLY A 234 10.39 24.09 -5.07
CA GLY A 234 9.22 23.71 -5.88
C GLY A 234 9.06 22.21 -6.06
N THR A 235 9.91 21.40 -5.43
CA THR A 235 9.76 19.94 -5.33
C THR A 235 9.61 19.53 -3.86
N PRO A 236 9.03 18.37 -3.55
CA PRO A 236 8.89 17.91 -2.16
C PRO A 236 10.21 17.89 -1.38
N GLN A 237 10.25 18.49 -0.19
CA GLN A 237 11.42 18.47 0.70
C GLN A 237 11.20 17.63 1.97
N SER A 238 9.94 17.30 2.27
CA SER A 238 9.54 16.54 3.44
C SER A 238 8.74 15.32 3.04
N ARG A 239 8.68 14.34 3.94
CA ARG A 239 7.85 13.15 3.76
C ARG A 239 6.41 13.50 3.40
N LYS A 240 5.87 12.76 2.45
CA LYS A 240 4.45 12.77 2.11
C LYS A 240 4.07 11.54 1.30
N THR A 241 2.78 11.23 1.30
CA THR A 241 2.16 10.24 0.42
C THR A 241 1.06 10.91 -0.39
N VAL A 242 0.95 10.59 -1.67
CA VAL A 242 -0.13 11.01 -2.55
C VAL A 242 -0.80 9.76 -3.09
N ILE A 243 -2.12 9.70 -2.93
CA ILE A 243 -2.94 8.63 -3.50
C ILE A 243 -3.85 9.22 -4.56
N THR A 244 -3.71 8.75 -5.80
CA THR A 244 -4.63 9.03 -6.89
C THR A 244 -5.38 7.76 -7.27
N TRP A 245 -6.71 7.81 -7.32
CA TRP A 245 -7.55 6.65 -7.60
C TRP A 245 -8.58 6.90 -8.69
N ASN A 246 -9.07 5.82 -9.28
CA ASN A 246 -10.17 5.87 -10.23
C ASN A 246 -11.46 6.27 -9.52
N ALA A 247 -12.24 7.16 -10.12
CA ALA A 247 -13.64 7.30 -9.75
C ALA A 247 -14.33 5.93 -9.79
N PHE A 248 -15.21 5.69 -8.83
CA PHE A 248 -15.90 4.42 -8.71
C PHE A 248 -16.90 4.27 -9.88
N THR A 249 -17.22 3.02 -10.25
CA THR A 249 -18.13 2.75 -11.37
C THR A 249 -19.47 3.46 -11.16
N GLY A 250 -19.88 4.29 -12.14
CA GLY A 250 -21.10 5.08 -12.07
C GLY A 250 -21.01 6.36 -11.24
N ALA A 251 -19.81 6.86 -10.95
CA ALA A 251 -19.63 8.13 -10.25
C ALA A 251 -20.27 9.32 -11.01
N SER A 252 -20.87 10.22 -10.25
CA SER A 252 -21.44 11.49 -10.69
C SER A 252 -20.72 12.68 -10.04
N SER A 253 -21.10 13.91 -10.39
CA SER A 253 -20.56 15.13 -9.76
C SER A 253 -20.80 15.18 -8.24
N SER A 254 -21.81 14.47 -7.73
CA SER A 254 -22.14 14.40 -6.31
C SER A 254 -21.54 13.20 -5.59
N THR A 255 -20.83 12.31 -6.29
CA THR A 255 -20.18 11.16 -5.62
C THR A 255 -19.08 11.67 -4.72
N ALA A 256 -19.14 11.31 -3.45
CA ALA A 256 -18.18 11.72 -2.42
C ALA A 256 -17.35 10.53 -1.93
N TYR A 257 -16.11 10.82 -1.57
CA TYR A 257 -15.10 9.87 -1.11
C TYR A 257 -14.45 10.37 0.18
N SER A 258 -14.04 9.43 1.02
CA SER A 258 -13.14 9.64 2.15
C SER A 258 -11.91 8.78 1.94
N LEU A 259 -10.71 9.37 1.99
CA LEU A 259 -9.47 8.60 2.07
C LEU A 259 -9.12 8.45 3.54
N VAL A 260 -9.11 7.21 4.01
CA VAL A 260 -8.74 6.86 5.38
C VAL A 260 -7.41 6.12 5.38
N ARG A 261 -6.66 6.28 6.46
CA ARG A 261 -5.35 5.64 6.66
C ARG A 261 -5.32 4.98 8.02
N THR A 262 -4.66 3.84 8.11
CA THR A 262 -4.29 3.19 9.38
C THR A 262 -2.85 2.64 9.27
N GLY A 263 -2.19 2.37 10.39
CA GLY A 263 -0.93 1.61 10.39
C GLY A 263 -1.15 0.22 9.79
N GLN A 264 -0.18 -0.30 9.05
CA GLN A 264 -0.29 -1.61 8.39
C GLN A 264 -0.71 -2.70 9.39
N GLY A 265 -1.65 -3.55 8.98
CA GLY A 265 -2.12 -4.68 9.79
C GLY A 265 -3.12 -4.32 10.89
N ASN A 266 -3.33 -3.03 11.20
CA ASN A 266 -4.36 -2.62 12.15
C ASN A 266 -5.77 -2.74 11.56
N THR A 267 -6.76 -2.84 12.44
CA THR A 267 -8.17 -2.75 12.07
C THR A 267 -8.46 -1.38 11.46
N LEU A 268 -9.06 -1.38 10.28
CA LEU A 268 -9.45 -0.17 9.58
C LEU A 268 -10.85 0.25 10.00
N ASP A 269 -10.96 1.41 10.62
CA ASP A 269 -12.22 2.11 10.84
C ASP A 269 -12.39 3.17 9.74
N SER A 270 -13.17 2.84 8.72
CA SER A 270 -13.47 3.75 7.60
C SER A 270 -14.41 4.89 7.97
N THR A 271 -14.96 4.88 9.18
CA THR A 271 -15.96 5.85 9.65
C THR A 271 -15.36 7.02 10.41
N THR A 272 -14.06 6.94 10.70
CA THR A 272 -13.29 7.99 11.38
C THR A 272 -13.37 9.33 10.64
N THR A 273 -13.54 10.39 11.42
CA THR A 273 -13.41 11.79 10.97
C THR A 273 -12.21 12.48 11.61
N THR A 274 -11.40 11.74 12.37
CA THR A 274 -10.23 12.26 13.05
C THR A 274 -9.13 12.52 12.03
N ALA A 275 -8.65 13.76 11.91
CA ALA A 275 -7.58 14.11 10.98
C ALA A 275 -6.28 13.37 11.32
N CYS A 276 -5.56 12.92 10.28
CA CYS A 276 -4.29 12.21 10.45
C CYS A 276 -3.17 13.10 11.00
N THR A 277 -2.36 12.53 11.91
CA THR A 277 -1.07 13.08 12.35
C THR A 277 0.08 12.12 12.01
N ASN A 278 1.32 12.60 12.07
CA ASN A 278 2.51 11.81 11.77
C ASN A 278 2.87 10.76 12.84
N THR A 279 2.12 10.67 13.94
CA THR A 279 2.30 9.66 15.00
C THR A 279 1.16 8.66 15.08
N MET A 280 0.04 8.92 14.39
CA MET A 280 -1.14 8.05 14.42
C MET A 280 -0.92 6.78 13.59
N THR A 281 -1.11 5.64 14.25
CA THR A 281 -1.22 4.30 13.63
C THR A 281 -2.64 3.74 13.71
N THR A 282 -3.53 4.38 14.46
CA THR A 282 -4.98 4.12 14.41
C THR A 282 -5.59 4.76 13.17
N SER A 283 -6.84 4.38 12.86
CA SER A 283 -7.54 4.90 11.69
C SER A 283 -7.81 6.41 11.81
N CYS A 284 -7.40 7.14 10.78
CA CYS A 284 -7.59 8.58 10.64
C CYS A 284 -8.03 8.92 9.22
N GLN A 285 -8.68 10.08 9.05
CA GLN A 285 -9.08 10.62 7.77
C GLN A 285 -7.96 11.51 7.23
N VAL A 286 -7.50 11.19 6.01
CA VAL A 286 -6.52 11.98 5.27
C VAL A 286 -7.21 13.17 4.62
N CYS A 287 -8.32 12.91 3.91
CA CYS A 287 -9.04 13.91 3.15
C CYS A 287 -10.48 13.45 2.82
N THR A 288 -11.25 14.35 2.21
CA THR A 288 -12.44 14.00 1.43
C THR A 288 -12.31 14.55 0.01
N ALA A 289 -12.98 13.90 -0.95
CA ALA A 289 -13.01 14.32 -2.34
C ALA A 289 -14.40 14.12 -2.95
N THR A 290 -14.74 14.86 -4.02
CA THR A 290 -16.03 14.70 -4.71
C THR A 290 -15.88 14.77 -6.23
N GLY A 291 -16.80 14.15 -6.97
CA GLY A 291 -16.98 14.34 -8.40
C GLY A 291 -16.65 13.13 -9.28
N THR A 292 -16.68 13.37 -10.60
CA THR A 292 -16.38 12.39 -11.65
C THR A 292 -14.89 12.34 -11.96
N GLY A 293 -14.41 11.24 -12.55
CA GLY A 293 -13.01 11.07 -12.93
C GLY A 293 -12.05 10.85 -11.75
N ALA A 294 -10.75 10.82 -12.04
CA ALA A 294 -9.72 10.57 -11.02
C ALA A 294 -9.80 11.56 -9.86
N LYS A 295 -9.41 11.09 -8.67
CA LYS A 295 -9.35 11.89 -7.43
C LYS A 295 -7.99 11.69 -6.81
N THR A 296 -7.50 12.72 -6.14
CA THR A 296 -6.16 12.74 -5.54
C THR A 296 -6.25 13.32 -4.14
N CYS A 297 -5.50 12.72 -3.22
CA CYS A 297 -5.28 13.28 -1.89
C CYS A 297 -3.84 13.17 -1.44
N ASN A 298 -3.43 14.18 -0.66
CA ASN A 298 -2.08 14.33 -0.17
C ASN A 298 -2.08 14.15 1.35
N ASP A 299 -1.33 13.17 1.82
CA ASP A 299 -1.02 12.94 3.22
C ASP A 299 0.38 13.48 3.53
N THR A 300 0.44 14.67 4.10
CA THR A 300 1.68 15.30 4.56
C THR A 300 2.03 14.94 6.00
N ASN A 301 1.20 14.15 6.68
CA ASN A 301 1.29 13.83 8.10
C ASN A 301 1.68 12.35 8.27
N VAL A 302 2.75 11.92 7.61
CA VAL A 302 3.26 10.54 7.66
C VAL A 302 4.51 10.44 8.57
N ALA A 303 4.65 9.33 9.28
CA ALA A 303 5.85 9.05 10.06
C ALA A 303 7.06 8.75 9.15
N ALA A 304 8.26 8.61 9.72
CA ALA A 304 9.46 8.29 8.97
C ALA A 304 9.50 6.80 8.61
N SER A 305 10.31 6.45 7.61
CA SER A 305 10.75 5.05 7.42
C SER A 305 11.22 4.47 8.77
N PRO A 306 10.83 3.23 9.13
CA PRO A 306 10.23 2.19 8.26
C PRO A 306 8.70 2.12 8.32
N GLN A 307 8.00 3.19 8.71
CA GLN A 307 6.54 3.13 8.85
C GLN A 307 5.86 2.69 7.55
N VAL A 308 4.89 1.79 7.67
CA VAL A 308 4.00 1.36 6.59
C VAL A 308 2.56 1.67 6.97
N TYR A 309 1.80 2.20 6.03
CA TYR A 309 0.39 2.53 6.21
C TYR A 309 -0.50 1.80 5.21
N ASP A 310 -1.67 1.38 5.65
CA ASP A 310 -2.76 0.94 4.78
C ASP A 310 -3.74 2.09 4.57
N TYR A 311 -3.94 2.48 3.32
CA TYR A 311 -4.96 3.45 2.93
C TYR A 311 -6.17 2.73 2.34
N ALA A 312 -7.36 3.32 2.49
CA ALA A 312 -8.55 2.85 1.80
C ALA A 312 -9.39 4.02 1.30
N VAL A 313 -9.89 3.89 0.07
CA VAL A 313 -10.84 4.84 -0.52
C VAL A 313 -12.25 4.35 -0.22
N VAL A 314 -13.03 5.17 0.46
CA VAL A 314 -14.35 4.82 0.98
C VAL A 314 -15.39 5.73 0.33
N LEU A 315 -16.50 5.16 -0.16
CA LEU A 315 -17.63 5.98 -0.63
C LEU A 315 -18.35 6.65 0.55
N VAL A 316 -18.88 7.85 0.28
CA VAL A 316 -19.74 8.60 1.19
C VAL A 316 -21.09 8.86 0.48
N PRO A 317 -21.98 7.85 0.40
CA PRO A 317 -23.22 7.96 -0.38
C PRO A 317 -24.23 8.95 0.23
N THR A 318 -24.19 9.13 1.54
CA THR A 318 -24.94 10.17 2.25
C THR A 318 -23.94 11.07 2.99
N ALA A 319 -24.16 12.39 2.97
CA ALA A 319 -23.31 13.34 3.68
C ALA A 319 -23.11 12.94 5.16
N GLY A 320 -21.86 12.98 5.62
CA GLY A 320 -21.48 12.56 6.99
C GLY A 320 -21.54 11.05 7.24
N TRP A 321 -21.74 10.25 6.20
CA TRP A 321 -22.00 8.82 6.32
C TRP A 321 -21.10 8.02 5.35
N PRO A 322 -19.79 7.90 5.65
CA PRO A 322 -18.88 6.99 4.94
C PRO A 322 -19.32 5.54 5.13
N GLU A 323 -19.22 4.71 4.10
CA GLU A 323 -19.52 3.29 4.23
C GLU A 323 -18.50 2.56 5.11
N GLU A 324 -18.92 1.49 5.78
CA GLU A 324 -18.01 0.55 6.41
C GLU A 324 -17.42 -0.38 5.35
N MET A 325 -16.15 -0.73 5.51
CA MET A 325 -15.50 -1.71 4.65
C MET A 325 -16.06 -3.12 4.91
N PRO A 326 -16.03 -4.02 3.91
CA PRO A 326 -16.36 -5.43 4.14
C PRO A 326 -15.46 -6.06 5.22
N ALA A 327 -15.95 -7.13 5.85
CA ALA A 327 -15.20 -7.87 6.87
C ALA A 327 -13.82 -8.34 6.36
N SER A 328 -13.77 -8.84 5.12
CA SER A 328 -12.50 -9.04 4.39
C SER A 328 -12.23 -7.83 3.51
N ASN A 329 -11.27 -7.00 3.90
CA ASN A 329 -10.97 -5.74 3.22
C ASN A 329 -9.55 -5.62 2.66
N SER A 330 -8.72 -6.67 2.72
CA SER A 330 -7.33 -6.61 2.25
C SER A 330 -7.22 -6.20 0.77
N ALA A 331 -8.12 -6.68 -0.09
CA ALA A 331 -8.16 -6.34 -1.53
C ALA A 331 -8.47 -4.86 -1.83
N TYR A 332 -8.90 -4.07 -0.85
CA TYR A 332 -9.21 -2.64 -1.00
C TYR A 332 -8.20 -1.75 -0.29
N ARG A 333 -7.20 -2.35 0.39
CA ARG A 333 -6.15 -1.63 1.08
C ARG A 333 -5.01 -1.33 0.11
N ILE A 334 -4.52 -0.11 0.20
CA ILE A 334 -3.37 0.39 -0.54
C ILE A 334 -2.24 0.49 0.48
N THR A 335 -1.36 -0.51 0.49
CA THR A 335 -0.26 -0.59 1.46
C THR A 335 0.93 0.22 0.95
N VAL A 336 1.24 1.32 1.62
CA VAL A 336 2.29 2.27 1.25
C VAL A 336 3.39 2.27 2.30
N PRO A 337 4.58 1.71 1.99
CA PRO A 337 5.75 1.85 2.82
C PRO A 337 6.34 3.26 2.63
N ILE A 338 6.67 3.95 3.72
CA ILE A 338 7.23 5.30 3.64
C ILE A 338 8.74 5.24 3.28
N PRO A 339 9.20 5.92 2.22
CA PRO A 339 10.59 5.81 1.79
C PRO A 339 11.60 6.34 2.82
N PRO A 340 12.82 5.77 2.84
CA PRO A 340 13.98 6.39 3.48
C PRO A 340 14.29 7.78 2.90
N ALA A 341 15.12 8.55 3.61
CA ALA A 341 15.53 9.87 3.17
C ALA A 341 16.13 9.86 1.76
N ASN A 342 15.81 10.87 0.96
CA ASN A 342 16.21 11.03 -0.45
C ASN A 342 15.78 9.89 -1.40
N MET A 343 14.80 9.07 -1.02
CA MET A 343 14.21 8.04 -1.88
C MET A 343 12.73 8.32 -2.17
N VAL A 344 12.24 7.69 -3.24
CA VAL A 344 10.84 7.71 -3.65
C VAL A 344 10.31 6.29 -3.81
N LEU A 345 8.99 6.13 -3.73
CA LEU A 345 8.32 4.84 -3.90
C LEU A 345 7.82 4.65 -5.34
N VAL A 346 8.22 3.54 -5.96
CA VAL A 346 7.54 2.93 -7.11
C VAL A 346 6.58 1.87 -6.55
N HIS A 347 5.31 2.23 -6.45
CA HIS A 347 4.28 1.37 -5.84
C HIS A 347 3.81 0.28 -6.83
N ARG A 348 3.73 -0.96 -6.36
CA ARG A 348 3.38 -2.15 -7.17
C ARG A 348 2.10 -1.95 -7.98
N ASP A 349 0.99 -1.62 -7.32
CA ASP A 349 -0.30 -1.51 -7.99
C ASP A 349 -0.34 -0.35 -9.01
N ALA A 350 0.41 0.72 -8.75
CA ALA A 350 0.47 1.85 -9.67
C ALA A 350 1.32 1.50 -10.90
N ALA A 351 2.43 0.77 -10.72
CA ALA A 351 3.25 0.26 -11.80
C ALA A 351 2.49 -0.79 -12.65
N ASN A 352 1.71 -1.66 -12.00
CA ASN A 352 0.84 -2.60 -12.68
C ASN A 352 -0.22 -1.90 -13.51
N TYR A 353 -0.95 -0.95 -12.91
CA TYR A 353 -1.96 -0.18 -13.63
C TYR A 353 -1.39 0.48 -14.88
N GLU A 354 -0.26 1.20 -14.74
CA GLU A 354 0.40 1.89 -15.83
C GLU A 354 0.80 0.96 -16.97
N MET A 355 1.48 -0.14 -16.64
CA MET A 355 1.94 -1.09 -17.64
C MET A 355 0.77 -1.77 -18.36
N CYS A 356 -0.29 -2.12 -17.63
CA CYS A 356 -1.50 -2.67 -18.23
C CYS A 356 -2.15 -1.68 -19.21
N GLN A 357 -2.17 -0.38 -18.89
CA GLN A 357 -2.65 0.65 -19.84
C GLN A 357 -1.78 0.75 -21.09
N LEU A 358 -0.44 0.72 -20.97
CA LEU A 358 0.45 0.69 -22.13
C LEU A 358 0.21 -0.52 -23.03
N MET A 359 -0.09 -1.67 -22.42
CA MET A 359 -0.45 -2.89 -23.15
C MET A 359 -1.89 -2.88 -23.66
N GLY A 360 -2.71 -1.86 -23.36
CA GLY A 360 -4.13 -1.83 -23.73
C GLY A 360 -4.93 -2.97 -23.10
N LEU A 361 -4.56 -3.39 -21.89
CA LEU A 361 -5.18 -4.47 -21.15
C LEU A 361 -5.94 -3.93 -19.92
N PRO A 362 -7.11 -4.49 -19.59
CA PRO A 362 -7.83 -4.10 -18.37
C PRO A 362 -7.05 -4.57 -17.13
N SER A 363 -6.92 -3.68 -16.14
CA SER A 363 -6.34 -4.01 -14.84
C SER A 363 -7.39 -4.52 -13.86
N ASP A 364 -6.99 -5.41 -12.96
CA ASP A 364 -7.82 -5.95 -11.88
C ASP A 364 -7.57 -5.19 -10.58
N ALA A 365 -8.49 -4.29 -10.26
CA ALA A 365 -8.42 -3.43 -9.08
C ALA A 365 -8.38 -4.17 -7.73
N LEU A 366 -8.84 -5.42 -7.67
CA LEU A 366 -8.88 -6.21 -6.43
C LEU A 366 -7.66 -7.11 -6.25
N ASN A 367 -6.81 -7.20 -7.27
CA ASN A 367 -5.63 -8.06 -7.28
C ASN A 367 -4.40 -7.27 -7.75
N HIS A 368 -4.04 -6.23 -7.01
CA HIS A 368 -2.84 -5.41 -7.25
C HIS A 368 -2.79 -4.72 -8.62
N GLN A 369 -3.94 -4.39 -9.22
CA GLN A 369 -4.03 -3.78 -10.56
C GLN A 369 -3.34 -4.59 -11.67
N ARG A 370 -3.09 -5.88 -11.47
CA ARG A 370 -2.48 -6.76 -12.48
C ARG A 370 -3.41 -6.98 -13.67
N CYS A 371 -2.86 -7.38 -14.81
CA CYS A 371 -3.63 -7.75 -16.00
C CYS A 371 -3.18 -9.09 -16.55
N VAL A 372 -4.08 -9.78 -17.27
CA VAL A 372 -3.80 -11.08 -17.90
C VAL A 372 -2.69 -10.92 -18.93
N TYR A 373 -1.57 -11.62 -18.72
CA TYR A 373 -0.38 -11.53 -19.56
C TYR A 373 0.51 -12.75 -19.32
N THR A 374 1.02 -13.33 -20.40
CA THR A 374 1.86 -14.55 -20.38
C THR A 374 3.17 -14.40 -21.14
N GLY A 375 3.50 -13.18 -21.56
CA GLY A 375 4.75 -12.88 -22.29
C GLY A 375 5.97 -12.83 -21.37
N ILE A 376 7.13 -12.53 -21.96
CA ILE A 376 8.37 -12.36 -21.20
C ILE A 376 8.29 -11.10 -20.30
N GLY A 377 8.94 -11.12 -19.14
CA GLY A 377 8.85 -10.02 -18.16
C GLY A 377 7.53 -9.98 -17.39
N ALA A 378 6.71 -11.04 -17.44
CA ALA A 378 5.43 -11.12 -16.74
C ALA A 378 5.56 -10.86 -15.24
N ALA A 379 6.52 -11.51 -14.58
CA ALA A 379 6.70 -11.42 -13.13
C ALA A 379 8.19 -11.58 -12.78
N PRO A 380 8.67 -10.95 -11.69
CA PRO A 380 10.06 -11.08 -11.27
C PRO A 380 10.25 -12.40 -10.50
N TYR A 381 11.50 -12.88 -10.45
CA TYR A 381 11.83 -14.09 -9.69
C TYR A 381 11.91 -13.84 -8.18
N SER A 382 12.66 -12.83 -7.75
CA SER A 382 12.77 -12.41 -6.35
C SER A 382 12.98 -10.90 -6.25
N THR A 383 12.94 -10.37 -5.04
CA THR A 383 13.05 -8.92 -4.77
C THR A 383 14.52 -8.47 -4.76
N GLY A 384 15.46 -9.41 -4.58
CA GLY A 384 16.90 -9.17 -4.63
C GLY A 384 17.74 -10.43 -4.40
N PRO A 385 19.09 -10.31 -4.46
CA PRO A 385 20.00 -11.46 -4.44
C PRO A 385 19.90 -12.36 -3.19
N SER A 386 19.54 -11.78 -2.04
CA SER A 386 19.40 -12.48 -0.75
C SER A 386 17.95 -12.85 -0.43
N ALA A 387 16.99 -12.52 -1.29
CA ALA A 387 15.58 -12.74 -1.04
C ALA A 387 15.11 -14.10 -1.59
N SER A 388 14.17 -14.73 -0.89
CA SER A 388 13.48 -15.93 -1.37
C SER A 388 12.73 -15.64 -2.68
N PRO A 389 12.49 -16.67 -3.51
CA PRO A 389 11.66 -16.54 -4.69
C PRO A 389 10.23 -16.06 -4.35
N LEU A 390 9.68 -15.22 -5.22
CA LEU A 390 8.31 -14.72 -5.11
C LEU A 390 7.32 -15.78 -5.58
N ASN A 391 6.25 -15.98 -4.82
CA ASN A 391 5.17 -16.91 -5.17
C ASN A 391 3.99 -16.14 -5.78
N LEU A 392 4.15 -15.69 -7.01
CA LEU A 392 3.15 -14.91 -7.75
C LEU A 392 2.27 -15.80 -8.63
N THR A 393 1.00 -15.45 -8.79
CA THR A 393 0.08 -16.18 -9.67
C THR A 393 0.53 -16.06 -11.13
N SER A 394 0.71 -17.20 -11.81
CA SER A 394 1.01 -17.23 -13.24
C SER A 394 -0.13 -16.69 -14.10
N GLY A 395 0.18 -16.22 -15.30
CA GLY A 395 -0.81 -15.76 -16.29
C GLY A 395 -1.15 -14.26 -16.18
N PHE A 396 -0.40 -13.53 -15.37
CA PHE A 396 -0.57 -12.10 -15.17
C PHE A 396 0.77 -11.36 -15.30
N TYR A 397 0.69 -10.11 -15.74
CA TYR A 397 1.76 -9.16 -15.55
C TYR A 397 1.65 -8.61 -14.14
N ASP A 398 2.71 -8.75 -13.38
CA ASP A 398 2.82 -8.23 -12.03
C ASP A 398 4.24 -7.71 -11.80
N PHE A 399 4.34 -6.44 -11.42
CA PHE A 399 5.57 -5.79 -11.01
C PHE A 399 6.19 -6.49 -9.78
N GLY A 400 5.35 -7.17 -8.99
CA GLY A 400 5.75 -8.12 -7.96
C GLY A 400 5.86 -7.51 -6.56
N TYR A 401 6.39 -6.29 -6.45
CA TYR A 401 6.71 -5.68 -5.16
C TYR A 401 6.76 -4.16 -5.18
N ASN A 402 6.72 -3.54 -4.00
CA ASN A 402 7.02 -2.13 -3.84
C ASN A 402 8.54 -1.92 -3.92
N LEU A 403 8.98 -0.83 -4.55
CA LEU A 403 10.41 -0.55 -4.73
C LEU A 403 10.71 0.89 -4.31
N PHE A 404 11.67 1.07 -3.40
CA PHE A 404 12.28 2.37 -3.18
C PHE A 404 13.38 2.62 -4.19
N VAL A 405 13.38 3.80 -4.78
CA VAL A 405 14.42 4.22 -5.73
C VAL A 405 15.03 5.51 -5.22
N ASP A 406 16.35 5.63 -5.34
CA ASP A 406 17.01 6.90 -5.05
C ASP A 406 16.40 7.98 -5.93
N ARG A 407 16.02 9.10 -5.30
CA ARG A 407 15.28 10.16 -5.99
C ARG A 407 16.11 10.82 -7.09
N TRP A 408 17.42 10.88 -6.92
CA TRP A 408 18.37 11.34 -7.92
C TRP A 408 19.36 10.23 -8.29
N VAL A 409 20.10 10.44 -9.37
CA VAL A 409 21.20 9.54 -9.76
C VAL A 409 22.31 9.58 -8.70
N ALA A 410 23.14 8.53 -8.66
CA ALA A 410 24.32 8.50 -7.81
C ALA A 410 25.24 9.69 -8.10
N ALA A 411 25.74 10.35 -7.06
CA ALA A 411 26.61 11.52 -7.19
C ALA A 411 27.91 11.38 -6.39
N CYS A 412 28.96 12.03 -6.87
CA CYS A 412 30.25 12.08 -6.17
C CYS A 412 30.14 13.04 -4.97
N ASN A 413 30.34 12.51 -3.76
CA ASN A 413 30.25 13.27 -2.53
C ASN A 413 31.54 14.03 -2.21
N TRP A 414 31.98 14.89 -3.14
CA TRP A 414 33.21 15.66 -3.00
C TRP A 414 33.22 16.48 -1.69
N THR A 415 34.39 16.57 -1.07
CA THR A 415 34.56 17.21 0.23
C THR A 415 34.69 18.73 0.10
N LYS A 416 33.78 19.47 0.74
CA LYS A 416 33.80 20.93 0.77
C LYS A 416 34.73 21.46 1.87
N SER A 417 35.44 22.55 1.57
CA SER A 417 36.18 23.33 2.55
C SER A 417 35.22 24.03 3.53
N GLN A 418 35.61 24.09 4.81
CA GLN A 418 34.89 24.89 5.81
C GLN A 418 35.82 25.94 6.41
N ALA A 419 35.27 27.12 6.72
CA ALA A 419 36.02 28.33 7.07
C ALA A 419 36.87 28.23 8.35
N THR A 420 36.61 27.27 9.24
CA THR A 420 37.34 27.13 10.51
C THR A 420 37.49 25.65 10.88
N GLY A 421 38.66 25.07 10.61
CA GLY A 421 39.02 23.69 11.00
C GLY A 421 38.42 22.56 10.16
N GLY A 422 37.99 22.84 8.92
CA GLY A 422 37.22 21.93 8.06
C GLY A 422 37.97 20.79 7.36
N THR A 423 37.19 19.80 6.90
CA THR A 423 37.61 18.51 6.31
C THR A 423 38.04 18.56 4.83
N GLY A 424 37.70 19.60 4.06
CA GLY A 424 38.20 19.76 2.69
C GLY A 424 39.64 20.29 2.70
N MET A 425 40.62 19.39 2.57
CA MET A 425 42.06 19.69 2.68
C MET A 425 42.76 19.61 1.31
N CYS A 426 42.08 20.03 0.25
CA CYS A 426 42.59 19.92 -1.12
C CYS A 426 43.27 21.20 -1.63
N GLY A 427 43.48 22.20 -0.77
CA GLY A 427 44.38 23.32 -1.06
C GLY A 427 45.84 22.88 -1.08
N ALA A 428 46.70 23.69 -1.73
CA ALA A 428 48.13 23.40 -1.83
C ALA A 428 48.75 23.14 -0.44
N GLY A 429 49.53 22.07 -0.31
CA GLY A 429 50.14 21.67 0.97
C GLY A 429 49.13 21.12 1.98
N ASN A 430 48.03 20.52 1.50
CA ASN A 430 46.90 20.06 2.32
C ASN A 430 46.27 21.19 3.15
N THR A 431 46.15 22.38 2.58
CA THR A 431 45.44 23.50 3.21
C THR A 431 43.93 23.40 2.95
N ALA A 432 43.13 24.17 3.70
CA ALA A 432 41.69 24.22 3.49
C ALA A 432 41.37 24.63 2.04
N GLY A 433 40.64 23.77 1.33
CA GLY A 433 40.27 23.94 -0.06
C GLY A 433 39.28 22.88 -0.51
N ASP A 434 38.38 23.26 -1.41
CA ASP A 434 37.37 22.33 -1.94
C ASP A 434 38.06 21.22 -2.72
N CYS A 435 37.61 19.98 -2.52
CA CYS A 435 38.16 18.82 -3.18
C CYS A 435 37.51 18.58 -4.55
N PHE A 436 37.71 19.50 -5.48
CA PHE A 436 37.44 19.29 -6.90
C PHE A 436 38.43 20.10 -7.75
N GLY A 437 38.59 19.75 -9.02
CA GLY A 437 39.42 20.50 -9.97
C GLY A 437 39.56 19.79 -11.30
N THR A 438 40.33 20.37 -12.23
CA THR A 438 40.35 20.01 -13.66
C THR A 438 41.34 18.91 -14.00
N ALA A 439 41.78 18.10 -13.02
CA ALA A 439 42.73 17.04 -13.28
C ALA A 439 42.66 15.96 -12.19
N THR A 440 43.28 14.81 -12.47
CA THR A 440 43.51 13.76 -11.48
C THR A 440 44.24 14.33 -10.26
N PRO A 441 43.75 14.09 -9.03
CA PRO A 441 44.35 14.66 -7.83
C PRO A 441 45.73 14.08 -7.56
N THR A 442 46.68 14.94 -7.18
CA THR A 442 48.05 14.54 -6.85
C THR A 442 48.20 14.24 -5.35
N GLY A 443 49.29 13.58 -4.98
CA GLY A 443 49.60 13.29 -3.56
C GLY A 443 49.90 14.52 -2.69
N THR A 444 49.98 15.72 -3.28
CA THR A 444 50.29 16.98 -2.58
C THR A 444 49.05 17.69 -2.01
N ILE A 445 47.87 17.14 -2.26
CA ILE A 445 46.58 17.65 -1.80
C ILE A 445 45.73 16.52 -1.18
N GLY A 446 44.86 16.89 -0.25
CA GLY A 446 43.92 16.00 0.43
C GLY A 446 44.52 15.11 1.51
N THR A 447 43.71 14.85 2.53
CA THR A 447 44.02 13.91 3.62
C THR A 447 43.10 12.69 3.56
N PRO A 448 43.49 11.55 4.17
CA PRO A 448 42.65 10.34 4.16
C PRO A 448 41.21 10.62 4.59
N GLY A 449 40.24 10.10 3.84
CA GLY A 449 38.81 10.38 4.02
C GLY A 449 38.26 11.48 3.12
N ASN A 450 39.11 12.27 2.46
CA ASN A 450 38.66 13.23 1.46
C ASN A 450 38.18 12.55 0.18
N VAL A 451 37.18 13.16 -0.44
CA VAL A 451 36.62 12.77 -1.72
C VAL A 451 36.87 13.91 -2.70
N TYR A 452 37.50 13.60 -3.82
CA TYR A 452 37.85 14.56 -4.87
C TYR A 452 37.09 14.28 -6.15
N TYR A 453 36.62 15.34 -6.82
CA TYR A 453 36.02 15.22 -8.15
C TYR A 453 36.87 15.89 -9.22
N ASP A 454 37.36 15.10 -10.18
CA ASP A 454 38.02 15.57 -11.40
C ASP A 454 36.95 16.01 -12.40
N THR A 455 36.88 17.32 -12.66
CA THR A 455 35.89 17.96 -13.52
C THR A 455 36.17 17.78 -15.00
N ASP A 456 37.42 17.58 -15.38
CA ASP A 456 37.83 17.42 -16.78
C ASP A 456 37.77 15.94 -17.19
N GLY A 457 38.07 15.04 -16.25
CA GLY A 457 37.95 13.60 -16.43
C GLY A 457 36.59 13.01 -16.03
N GLY A 458 35.72 13.77 -15.35
CA GLY A 458 34.45 13.27 -14.82
C GLY A 458 34.63 12.07 -13.90
N THR A 459 35.56 12.14 -12.95
CA THR A 459 35.96 10.98 -12.14
C THR A 459 35.98 11.32 -10.65
N CYS A 460 35.35 10.46 -9.85
CA CYS A 460 35.34 10.56 -8.39
C CYS A 460 36.51 9.77 -7.80
N TYR A 461 37.24 10.38 -6.87
CA TYR A 461 38.38 9.80 -6.17
C TYR A 461 38.18 9.83 -4.67
N TYR A 462 38.72 8.83 -3.98
CA TYR A 462 38.79 8.77 -2.53
C TYR A 462 40.25 8.74 -2.07
N ARG A 463 40.57 9.51 -1.02
CA ARG A 463 41.90 9.55 -0.43
C ARG A 463 42.05 8.45 0.61
N GLN A 464 42.80 7.40 0.28
CA GLN A 464 43.29 6.41 1.24
C GLN A 464 44.62 6.90 1.86
N ALA A 465 45.13 6.20 2.88
CA ALA A 465 46.48 6.47 3.40
C ALA A 465 47.57 6.35 2.31
N GLY A 466 47.44 5.35 1.42
CA GLY A 466 48.42 5.06 0.37
C GLY A 466 48.35 5.96 -0.87
N GLY A 467 47.27 6.69 -1.09
CA GLY A 467 47.11 7.52 -2.29
C GLY A 467 45.67 7.92 -2.55
N TRP A 468 45.45 8.70 -3.61
CA TRP A 468 44.16 8.84 -4.24
C TRP A 468 43.87 7.59 -5.08
N VAL A 469 42.66 7.06 -4.99
CA VAL A 469 42.17 5.97 -5.84
C VAL A 469 40.82 6.34 -6.40
N ASP A 470 40.57 6.00 -7.67
CA ASP A 470 39.25 6.19 -8.25
C ASP A 470 38.27 5.09 -7.80
N LEU A 471 36.98 5.34 -8.02
CA LEU A 471 35.90 4.46 -7.58
C LEU A 471 35.83 3.11 -8.30
N ASN A 472 36.65 2.87 -9.32
CA ASN A 472 36.82 1.55 -9.93
C ASN A 472 37.90 0.70 -9.25
N SER A 473 38.67 1.26 -8.31
CA SER A 473 39.71 0.51 -7.60
C SER A 473 39.13 -0.64 -6.76
N GLY A 474 39.68 -1.83 -6.93
CA GLY A 474 39.40 -2.99 -6.07
C GLY A 474 39.94 -2.84 -4.64
N SER A 475 40.75 -1.81 -4.35
CA SER A 475 41.28 -1.54 -3.00
C SER A 475 40.28 -0.85 -2.07
N LEU A 476 39.17 -0.34 -2.60
CA LEU A 476 38.16 0.41 -1.84
C LEU A 476 37.29 -0.54 -1.00
N THR A 477 37.23 -0.26 0.29
CA THR A 477 36.31 -0.91 1.22
C THR A 477 34.88 -0.38 1.07
N THR A 478 33.91 -1.12 1.62
CA THR A 478 32.50 -0.71 1.67
C THR A 478 32.32 0.67 2.31
N THR A 479 32.98 0.93 3.45
CA THR A 479 32.87 2.21 4.14
C THR A 479 33.43 3.38 3.31
N GLU A 480 34.56 3.17 2.63
CA GLU A 480 35.17 4.22 1.80
C GLU A 480 34.29 4.56 0.58
N ARG A 481 33.66 3.55 -0.03
CA ARG A 481 32.67 3.77 -1.11
C ARG A 481 31.46 4.55 -0.62
N ALA A 482 30.94 4.21 0.55
CA ALA A 482 29.80 4.90 1.14
C ALA A 482 30.09 6.39 1.43
N LEU A 483 31.33 6.72 1.80
CA LEU A 483 31.75 8.12 2.00
C LEU A 483 31.84 8.91 0.69
N ALA A 484 32.24 8.27 -0.40
CA ALA A 484 32.33 8.88 -1.73
C ALA A 484 30.99 9.00 -2.47
N TYR A 485 29.94 8.34 -1.97
CA TYR A 485 28.62 8.28 -2.56
C TYR A 485 27.64 9.24 -1.87
N THR A 486 26.80 9.92 -2.65
CA THR A 486 25.63 10.61 -2.13
C THR A 486 24.50 10.67 -3.16
N VAL A 487 23.29 10.86 -2.67
CA VAL A 487 22.10 11.22 -3.45
C VAL A 487 21.41 12.47 -2.91
N ASP A 488 22.02 13.15 -1.93
CA ASP A 488 21.53 14.43 -1.42
C ASP A 488 22.15 15.58 -2.26
N PRO A 489 21.35 16.35 -3.01
CA PRO A 489 21.84 17.39 -3.93
C PRO A 489 22.72 18.46 -3.29
N VAL A 490 22.50 18.77 -2.00
CA VAL A 490 23.23 19.83 -1.28
C VAL A 490 24.12 19.28 -0.18
N SER A 491 24.39 17.96 -0.19
CA SER A 491 25.24 17.32 0.81
C SER A 491 26.57 18.08 0.97
N ASN A 492 27.04 18.26 2.20
CA ASN A 492 28.23 19.07 2.51
C ASN A 492 28.17 20.54 2.02
N GLY A 493 26.99 21.06 1.69
CA GLY A 493 26.76 22.47 1.35
C GLY A 493 27.18 22.89 -0.06
N GLY A 494 27.29 21.97 -1.02
CA GLY A 494 27.62 22.29 -2.42
C GLY A 494 26.92 21.34 -3.40
N TYR A 495 26.75 21.77 -4.65
CA TYR A 495 26.07 20.99 -5.69
C TYR A 495 26.86 19.73 -6.05
N LYS A 496 26.14 18.63 -6.34
CA LYS A 496 26.75 17.31 -6.51
C LYS A 496 26.71 16.86 -7.97
N PRO A 497 27.87 16.65 -8.62
CA PRO A 497 27.90 16.11 -9.97
C PRO A 497 27.57 14.61 -9.96
N PRO A 498 26.89 14.09 -11.00
CA PRO A 498 26.70 12.66 -11.15
C PRO A 498 28.02 11.88 -11.06
N MET A 499 27.97 10.73 -10.42
CA MET A 499 29.09 9.80 -10.35
C MET A 499 29.18 9.06 -11.67
N VAL A 500 30.07 9.53 -12.54
CA VAL A 500 30.36 8.96 -13.86
C VAL A 500 31.75 8.32 -13.90
N ASN A 501 32.13 7.77 -15.05
CA ASN A 501 33.38 7.02 -15.26
C ASN A 501 33.51 5.80 -14.33
N ILE A 502 32.40 5.09 -14.13
CA ILE A 502 32.31 3.91 -13.26
C ILE A 502 31.73 2.72 -14.02
N ASN A 503 32.28 1.53 -13.80
CA ASN A 503 31.83 0.31 -14.44
C ASN A 503 30.65 -0.34 -13.71
N GLN A 504 30.00 -1.34 -14.30
CA GLN A 504 28.77 -1.94 -13.76
C GLN A 504 29.00 -2.61 -12.39
N THR A 505 30.10 -3.35 -12.24
CA THR A 505 30.44 -4.04 -10.99
C THR A 505 30.67 -3.07 -9.85
N ASN A 506 31.46 -2.02 -10.09
CA ASN A 506 31.74 -1.00 -9.07
C ASN A 506 30.50 -0.14 -8.77
N SER A 507 29.62 0.09 -9.75
CA SER A 507 28.31 0.71 -9.53
C SER A 507 27.46 -0.11 -8.57
N MET A 508 27.38 -1.43 -8.78
CA MET A 508 26.70 -2.36 -7.85
C MET A 508 27.33 -2.34 -6.45
N SER A 509 28.65 -2.45 -6.35
CA SER A 509 29.35 -2.40 -5.06
C SER A 509 29.15 -1.06 -4.34
N THR A 510 28.99 0.03 -5.09
CA THR A 510 28.71 1.36 -4.52
C THR A 510 27.28 1.45 -4.02
N CYS A 511 26.28 0.93 -4.75
CA CYS A 511 24.93 0.78 -4.21
C CYS A 511 24.91 -0.05 -2.92
N GLN A 512 25.57 -1.21 -2.93
CA GLN A 512 25.62 -2.12 -1.78
C GLN A 512 26.39 -1.54 -0.58
N SER A 513 27.18 -0.48 -0.79
CA SER A 513 27.88 0.20 0.29
C SER A 513 26.96 0.98 1.23
N VAL A 514 25.76 1.29 0.77
CA VAL A 514 24.71 1.93 1.57
C VAL A 514 23.68 0.89 1.97
N THR A 515 23.52 0.73 3.28
CA THR A 515 22.57 -0.23 3.87
C THR A 515 21.55 0.52 4.71
N ASP A 516 20.28 0.27 4.42
CA ASP A 516 19.17 0.65 5.29
C ASP A 516 19.00 -0.41 6.39
N GLY A 517 18.76 0.03 7.63
CA GLY A 517 18.67 -0.87 8.78
C GLY A 517 17.47 -1.83 8.75
N TYR A 518 16.44 -1.52 7.96
CA TYR A 518 15.23 -2.33 7.82
C TYR A 518 15.18 -3.04 6.47
N TYR A 519 15.51 -2.34 5.39
CA TYR A 519 15.37 -2.85 4.02
C TYR A 519 16.64 -3.46 3.43
N GLY A 520 17.76 -3.41 4.16
CA GLY A 520 19.04 -4.00 3.75
C GLY A 520 19.83 -3.14 2.77
N SER A 521 20.73 -3.77 2.02
CA SER A 521 21.68 -3.07 1.13
C SER A 521 21.04 -2.69 -0.21
N LYS A 522 21.35 -1.49 -0.70
CA LYS A 522 20.86 -1.06 -2.02
C LYS A 522 21.49 -1.91 -3.13
N ARG A 523 20.84 -1.92 -4.29
CA ARG A 523 21.34 -2.55 -5.52
C ARG A 523 21.07 -1.68 -6.74
N LEU A 524 21.71 -2.01 -7.86
CA LEU A 524 21.30 -1.46 -9.16
C LEU A 524 19.85 -1.86 -9.46
N LEU A 525 19.15 -0.97 -10.17
CA LEU A 525 17.86 -1.32 -10.75
C LEU A 525 18.04 -2.45 -11.77
N ARG A 526 17.01 -3.27 -11.92
CA ARG A 526 16.83 -4.13 -13.09
C ARG A 526 16.17 -3.34 -14.21
N ASN A 527 16.30 -3.78 -15.45
CA ASN A 527 15.70 -3.11 -16.61
C ASN A 527 14.20 -2.91 -16.45
N ARG A 528 13.46 -3.94 -16.00
CA ARG A 528 12.02 -3.85 -15.71
C ARG A 528 11.68 -2.72 -14.71
N GLU A 529 12.51 -2.55 -13.69
CA GLU A 529 12.31 -1.59 -12.61
C GLU A 529 12.62 -0.19 -13.12
N TYR A 530 13.67 -0.06 -13.94
CA TYR A 530 13.98 1.18 -14.61
C TYR A 530 12.81 1.61 -15.51
N ARG A 531 12.24 0.71 -16.34
CA ARG A 531 11.09 1.06 -17.19
C ARG A 531 9.87 1.46 -16.38
N ALA A 532 9.60 0.84 -15.24
CA ALA A 532 8.51 1.26 -14.36
C ALA A 532 8.80 2.63 -13.73
N MET A 533 9.97 2.79 -13.10
CA MET A 533 10.38 4.03 -12.43
C MET A 533 10.42 5.22 -13.38
N ALA A 534 10.90 5.03 -14.61
CA ALA A 534 11.06 6.08 -15.61
C ALA A 534 9.75 6.46 -16.34
N ALA A 535 8.59 6.08 -15.79
CA ALA A 535 7.30 6.46 -16.38
C ALA A 535 7.04 7.96 -16.23
N TRP A 536 6.75 8.62 -17.35
CA TRP A 536 6.30 10.01 -17.38
C TRP A 536 4.88 10.16 -16.82
N ARG A 537 4.55 11.40 -16.43
CA ARG A 537 3.21 11.78 -15.96
C ARG A 537 2.17 11.70 -17.07
N THR A 538 1.10 10.95 -16.83
CA THR A 538 0.09 10.65 -17.86
C THR A 538 -1.35 10.84 -17.38
N LEU A 539 -1.57 11.12 -16.08
CA LEU A 539 -2.89 11.41 -15.53
C LEU A 539 -3.08 12.91 -15.32
N THR A 540 -4.31 13.38 -15.44
CA THR A 540 -4.70 14.73 -15.08
C THR A 540 -4.61 14.91 -13.56
N GLY A 541 -3.96 15.98 -13.11
CA GLY A 541 -3.83 16.34 -11.71
C GLY A 541 -2.79 15.54 -10.95
N GLU A 542 -1.79 14.93 -11.62
CA GLU A 542 -0.64 14.33 -10.92
C GLU A 542 0.15 15.44 -10.19
N PRO A 543 0.27 15.39 -8.85
CA PRO A 543 0.84 16.49 -8.09
C PRO A 543 2.38 16.51 -8.13
N ASP A 544 2.93 17.62 -7.60
CA ASP A 544 4.34 17.77 -7.20
C ASP A 544 5.40 17.98 -8.29
N MET A 545 5.01 18.61 -9.39
CA MET A 545 5.94 19.14 -10.40
C MET A 545 5.49 20.49 -10.98
N SER A 546 6.46 21.32 -11.38
CA SER A 546 6.19 22.58 -12.08
C SER A 546 6.00 22.36 -13.58
N GLY A 547 4.99 22.98 -14.19
CA GLY A 547 4.79 22.95 -15.65
C GLY A 547 3.36 23.30 -16.03
N THR A 548 3.16 23.90 -17.20
CA THR A 548 1.84 24.38 -17.66
C THR A 548 0.96 23.29 -18.25
N ALA A 549 1.46 22.06 -18.42
CA ALA A 549 0.74 20.96 -19.02
C ALA A 549 0.53 19.80 -18.05
N ASP A 550 -0.72 19.36 -17.96
CA ASP A 550 -1.21 18.32 -17.08
C ASP A 550 -2.45 17.66 -17.72
N PRO A 551 -2.39 16.38 -18.15
CA PRO A 551 -1.21 15.51 -18.18
C PRO A 551 -0.17 15.96 -19.24
N LEU A 552 1.02 15.35 -19.25
CA LEU A 552 1.92 15.52 -20.38
C LEU A 552 1.37 14.81 -21.62
N THR A 553 1.40 15.51 -22.75
CA THR A 553 1.18 14.92 -24.07
C THR A 553 2.44 14.23 -24.55
N ASP A 554 2.30 13.25 -25.46
CA ASP A 554 3.45 12.59 -26.10
C ASP A 554 4.38 13.59 -26.81
N ALA A 555 3.83 14.67 -27.37
CA ALA A 555 4.62 15.74 -27.99
C ALA A 555 5.49 16.50 -26.95
N GLN A 556 4.97 16.70 -25.75
CA GLN A 556 5.73 17.36 -24.67
C GLN A 556 6.78 16.44 -24.08
N ILE A 557 6.47 15.15 -23.90
CA ILE A 557 7.47 14.17 -23.49
C ILE A 557 8.61 14.13 -24.51
N SER A 558 8.27 14.01 -25.80
CA SER A 558 9.27 14.08 -26.88
C SER A 558 10.07 15.38 -26.87
N SER A 559 9.47 16.51 -26.48
CA SER A 559 10.21 17.76 -26.32
C SER A 559 11.19 17.74 -25.13
N TYR A 560 10.86 17.06 -24.03
CA TYR A 560 11.73 16.94 -22.86
C TYR A 560 12.88 15.96 -23.10
N GLU A 561 12.59 14.89 -23.84
CA GLU A 561 13.53 13.84 -24.28
C GLU A 561 14.34 14.25 -25.52
N ASN A 562 14.04 15.40 -26.13
CA ASN A 562 14.86 16.00 -27.17
C ASN A 562 15.96 16.87 -26.54
N GLY A 563 17.12 16.97 -27.19
CA GLY A 563 18.12 17.96 -26.81
C GLY A 563 18.17 19.12 -27.81
N SER A 564 18.23 20.36 -27.33
CA SER A 564 18.50 21.48 -28.22
C SER A 564 19.96 21.43 -28.66
N GLY A 565 20.23 21.30 -29.96
CA GLY A 565 21.58 21.48 -30.54
C GLY A 565 22.13 22.92 -30.40
N SER A 566 21.44 23.82 -29.69
CA SER A 566 21.98 25.12 -29.31
C SER A 566 22.79 25.00 -28.04
N THR A 567 24.02 25.52 -28.08
CA THR A 567 25.05 25.65 -27.04
C THR A 567 24.64 26.38 -25.75
N ALA A 568 23.34 26.51 -25.48
CA ALA A 568 22.80 26.98 -24.22
C ALA A 568 21.40 26.39 -24.00
N HIS A 569 21.24 25.59 -22.95
CA HIS A 569 19.96 25.42 -22.26
C HIS A 569 19.55 26.80 -21.73
N THR A 570 18.88 27.56 -22.60
CA THR A 570 18.27 28.87 -22.30
C THR A 570 16.84 28.70 -21.81
N THR A 571 16.25 27.51 -21.97
CA THR A 571 14.89 27.18 -21.56
C THR A 571 14.91 25.95 -20.64
N LEU A 572 14.35 26.08 -19.44
CA LEU A 572 14.42 25.17 -18.28
C LEU A 572 13.61 23.85 -18.44
N ASN A 573 13.60 23.22 -19.62
CA ASN A 573 12.62 22.18 -19.95
C ASN A 573 13.17 20.88 -20.58
N TYR A 574 14.48 20.78 -20.82
CA TYR A 574 15.07 19.60 -21.46
C TYR A 574 15.79 18.73 -20.43
N CYS A 575 15.73 17.42 -20.62
CA CYS A 575 16.29 16.46 -19.66
C CYS A 575 17.68 15.96 -20.03
N ASN A 576 18.10 16.19 -21.27
CA ASN A 576 19.32 15.59 -21.77
C ASN A 576 20.55 16.46 -21.52
N ALA A 577 21.63 15.81 -21.08
CA ALA A 577 22.97 16.40 -20.98
C ALA A 577 23.93 15.72 -21.96
N ASN A 578 24.99 16.45 -22.33
CA ASN A 578 25.88 16.08 -23.44
C ASN A 578 27.21 15.47 -22.96
N THR A 579 27.68 15.88 -21.79
CA THR A 579 28.92 15.39 -21.16
C THR A 579 28.82 15.57 -19.65
N HIS A 580 29.64 14.87 -18.88
CA HIS A 580 29.92 15.17 -17.46
C HIS A 580 31.43 15.29 -17.21
N SER A 581 32.13 15.79 -18.23
CA SER A 581 33.56 16.07 -18.23
C SER A 581 33.83 17.42 -18.91
N GLY A 582 34.93 18.08 -18.56
CA GLY A 582 35.28 19.43 -19.02
C GLY A 582 34.46 20.53 -18.33
N ILE A 583 33.93 20.27 -17.14
CA ILE A 583 33.04 21.19 -16.41
C ILE A 583 33.86 22.30 -15.73
N THR A 584 33.38 23.54 -15.78
CA THR A 584 34.04 24.65 -15.06
C THR A 584 33.91 24.48 -13.55
N ALA A 585 35.04 24.45 -12.83
CA ALA A 585 35.10 24.16 -11.40
C ALA A 585 34.32 25.16 -10.50
N THR A 586 34.15 26.43 -10.90
CA THR A 586 33.41 27.46 -10.12
C THR A 586 31.92 27.16 -9.95
N THR A 587 31.42 26.10 -10.58
CA THR A 587 30.01 25.84 -10.70
C THR A 587 29.42 25.16 -9.46
N PHE A 588 30.17 24.28 -8.78
CA PHE A 588 29.62 23.49 -7.67
C PHE A 588 29.38 24.29 -6.38
N THR A 589 29.85 25.53 -6.31
CA THR A 589 29.71 26.41 -5.14
C THR A 589 28.76 27.59 -5.37
N GLY A 590 28.39 27.91 -6.62
CA GLY A 590 27.66 29.14 -6.96
C GLY A 590 26.43 29.00 -7.85
N THR A 591 26.37 28.01 -8.75
CA THR A 591 25.22 27.83 -9.65
C THR A 591 24.88 26.36 -9.88
N GLU A 592 23.60 26.06 -9.94
CA GLU A 592 23.08 24.71 -10.05
C GLU A 592 23.36 24.00 -11.39
N LEU A 593 23.66 24.76 -12.44
CA LEU A 593 23.97 24.28 -13.79
C LEU A 593 25.47 24.15 -13.99
N ALA A 594 26.00 22.94 -14.14
CA ALA A 594 27.39 22.65 -14.50
C ALA A 594 27.67 23.01 -15.97
N ARG A 595 27.99 24.28 -16.24
CA ARG A 595 28.36 24.74 -17.60
C ARG A 595 29.85 24.51 -17.89
N VAL A 596 30.14 24.06 -19.11
CA VAL A 596 31.48 24.12 -19.71
C VAL A 596 31.81 25.57 -20.04
N ALA A 597 33.00 26.03 -19.65
CA ALA A 597 33.45 27.41 -19.87
C ALA A 597 33.45 27.71 -21.38
N ALA A 598 32.79 28.81 -21.77
CA ALA A 598 32.68 29.32 -23.14
C ALA A 598 31.83 28.47 -24.11
N GLY A 599 30.49 28.54 -23.97
CA GLY A 599 29.55 28.11 -25.01
C GLY A 599 29.59 26.61 -25.33
N GLY A 600 30.08 25.78 -24.41
CA GLY A 600 30.14 24.34 -24.54
C GLY A 600 28.86 23.61 -24.06
N PRO A 601 28.80 22.28 -24.23
CA PRO A 601 27.68 21.43 -23.80
C PRO A 601 27.32 21.60 -22.31
N ASP A 602 26.03 21.56 -21.96
CA ASP A 602 25.57 21.65 -20.56
C ASP A 602 25.57 20.27 -19.86
N SER A 603 25.99 20.25 -18.59
CA SER A 603 25.88 19.13 -17.64
C SER A 603 24.96 19.51 -16.48
N PHE A 604 24.26 18.53 -15.89
CA PHE A 604 23.40 18.77 -14.73
C PHE A 604 23.96 18.14 -13.46
N ASN A 605 24.07 18.94 -12.41
CA ASN A 605 24.18 18.41 -11.06
C ASN A 605 22.89 17.68 -10.69
N ILE A 606 22.99 16.72 -9.77
CA ILE A 606 21.79 16.06 -9.25
C ILE A 606 20.88 17.09 -8.58
N GLY A 607 19.58 16.98 -8.83
CA GLY A 607 18.59 17.87 -8.22
C GLY A 607 18.61 19.30 -8.75
N SER A 608 19.03 19.50 -10.00
CA SER A 608 19.00 20.82 -10.64
C SER A 608 17.57 21.36 -10.87
N VAL A 609 17.30 22.65 -10.60
CA VAL A 609 16.09 23.39 -11.01
C VAL A 609 15.96 23.38 -12.52
N GLY A 610 17.07 23.28 -13.27
CA GLY A 610 17.06 23.12 -14.72
C GLY A 610 16.36 21.84 -15.19
N THR A 611 16.39 20.79 -14.37
CA THR A 611 15.80 19.48 -14.65
C THR A 611 14.63 19.14 -13.75
N LYS A 612 14.05 20.13 -13.05
CA LYS A 612 12.89 19.92 -12.14
C LYS A 612 11.64 19.38 -12.84
N ASN A 613 11.59 19.49 -14.17
CA ASN A 613 10.52 18.94 -15.00
C ASN A 613 10.83 17.52 -15.49
N CYS A 614 12.06 17.04 -15.28
CA CYS A 614 12.57 15.71 -15.65
C CYS A 614 12.31 14.70 -14.54
N VAL A 615 11.08 14.68 -14.07
CA VAL A 615 10.65 13.93 -12.91
C VAL A 615 9.63 12.88 -13.37
N SER A 616 9.89 11.64 -13.00
CA SER A 616 8.96 10.54 -13.26
C SER A 616 7.68 10.75 -12.45
N ARG A 617 6.63 10.03 -12.82
CA ARG A 617 5.38 10.04 -12.06
C ARG A 617 5.52 9.58 -10.62
N TYR A 618 6.58 8.83 -10.28
CA TYR A 618 6.89 8.42 -8.90
C TYR A 618 7.76 9.42 -8.14
N GLY A 619 8.20 10.51 -8.78
CA GLY A 619 8.99 11.56 -8.14
C GLY A 619 10.51 11.41 -8.29
N ALA A 620 11.00 10.40 -8.99
CA ALA A 620 12.42 10.27 -9.32
C ALA A 620 12.81 11.32 -10.38
N GLN A 621 13.78 12.17 -10.06
CA GLN A 621 14.27 13.25 -10.90
C GLN A 621 15.53 12.82 -11.66
N ASP A 622 15.79 13.41 -12.82
CA ASP A 622 16.95 13.11 -13.68
C ASP A 622 16.96 11.63 -14.11
N HIS A 623 15.77 11.09 -14.36
CA HIS A 623 15.56 9.67 -14.61
C HIS A 623 15.92 9.28 -16.06
N VAL A 624 15.83 10.21 -17.00
CA VAL A 624 16.23 10.05 -18.41
C VAL A 624 17.14 11.20 -18.86
N GLY A 625 17.99 10.96 -19.85
CA GLY A 625 18.76 11.98 -20.55
C GLY A 625 19.99 12.56 -19.86
N ASN A 626 20.07 12.56 -18.53
CA ASN A 626 21.18 13.18 -17.81
C ASN A 626 22.50 12.39 -17.96
N VAL A 627 22.49 11.12 -17.57
CA VAL A 627 23.59 10.16 -17.78
C VAL A 627 22.99 8.80 -18.07
N TRP A 628 23.71 7.98 -18.84
CA TRP A 628 23.37 6.56 -18.96
C TRP A 628 23.35 5.92 -17.59
N GLN A 629 22.32 5.11 -17.33
CA GLN A 629 22.19 4.37 -16.09
C GLN A 629 22.60 2.93 -16.32
N TRP A 630 23.65 2.47 -15.65
CA TRP A 630 23.85 1.03 -15.47
C TRP A 630 22.64 0.44 -14.76
N VAL A 631 22.03 -0.56 -15.39
CA VAL A 631 21.11 -1.50 -14.73
C VAL A 631 21.82 -2.84 -14.57
N SER A 632 21.27 -3.77 -13.79
CA SER A 632 21.97 -5.03 -13.50
C SER A 632 21.93 -6.04 -14.66
N ASP A 633 20.99 -5.92 -15.60
CA ASP A 633 20.81 -6.85 -16.73
C ASP A 633 22.07 -6.96 -17.61
N GLN A 634 22.29 -8.17 -18.12
CA GLN A 634 23.43 -8.49 -18.99
C GLN A 634 23.01 -9.37 -20.18
N MET A 635 23.80 -9.35 -21.24
CA MET A 635 23.68 -10.24 -22.40
C MET A 635 25.06 -10.71 -22.89
N THR A 636 25.06 -11.79 -23.68
CA THR A 636 26.23 -12.24 -24.44
C THR A 636 25.93 -12.18 -25.93
N CYS A 637 26.95 -11.92 -26.76
CA CYS A 637 26.83 -11.93 -28.21
C CYS A 637 27.89 -12.83 -28.83
N SER A 638 27.52 -13.52 -29.91
CA SER A 638 28.43 -14.31 -30.73
C SER A 638 28.86 -13.49 -31.94
N THR A 639 30.17 -13.32 -32.13
CA THR A 639 30.74 -12.69 -33.33
C THR A 639 30.72 -13.60 -34.56
N ALA A 640 30.46 -14.91 -34.38
CA ALA A 640 30.37 -15.86 -35.48
C ALA A 640 28.96 -15.95 -36.06
N SER A 641 27.93 -15.87 -35.22
CA SER A 641 26.52 -15.92 -35.63
C SER A 641 25.86 -14.54 -35.65
N HIS A 642 26.54 -13.50 -35.12
CA HIS A 642 26.01 -12.14 -34.95
C HIS A 642 24.66 -12.09 -34.22
N THR A 643 24.47 -13.00 -33.26
CA THR A 643 23.27 -13.09 -32.42
C THR A 643 23.62 -12.79 -30.97
N CYS A 644 22.69 -12.16 -30.24
CA CYS A 644 22.83 -11.92 -28.81
C CYS A 644 21.75 -12.65 -28.02
N THR A 645 22.06 -13.01 -26.78
CA THR A 645 21.12 -13.58 -25.82
C THR A 645 21.28 -12.93 -24.47
N GLY A 646 20.16 -12.58 -23.82
CA GLY A 646 20.19 -12.20 -22.41
C GLY A 646 20.74 -13.35 -21.57
N ILE A 647 21.50 -13.02 -20.53
CA ILE A 647 22.15 -13.98 -19.62
C ILE A 647 21.83 -13.62 -18.17
N GLN A 648 22.04 -14.56 -17.25
CA GLN A 648 22.02 -14.27 -15.82
C GLN A 648 23.08 -13.20 -15.50
N SER A 649 22.67 -12.16 -14.79
CA SER A 649 23.58 -11.09 -14.40
C SER A 649 24.63 -11.57 -13.40
N ALA A 650 25.90 -11.23 -13.65
CA ALA A 650 26.99 -11.48 -12.72
C ALA A 650 26.95 -10.57 -11.48
N VAL A 651 26.26 -9.42 -11.55
CA VAL A 651 26.15 -8.45 -10.44
C VAL A 651 24.83 -8.58 -9.67
N ASP A 652 23.82 -9.23 -10.26
CA ASP A 652 22.54 -9.54 -9.64
C ASP A 652 22.05 -10.92 -10.08
N THR A 653 22.46 -11.97 -9.36
CA THR A 653 22.10 -13.36 -9.70
C THR A 653 20.61 -13.65 -9.57
N SER A 654 19.86 -12.77 -8.90
CA SER A 654 18.39 -12.85 -8.81
C SER A 654 17.66 -12.23 -10.01
N ASN A 655 18.39 -11.48 -10.85
CA ASN A 655 17.90 -10.97 -12.13
C ASN A 655 17.94 -12.07 -13.21
N GLY A 656 17.08 -13.08 -13.04
CA GLY A 656 16.91 -14.22 -13.93
C GLY A 656 17.56 -15.52 -13.43
N TYR A 657 16.84 -16.31 -12.65
CA TYR A 657 17.17 -17.73 -12.41
C TYR A 657 16.72 -18.60 -13.62
N SER A 658 17.13 -19.87 -13.66
CA SER A 658 17.10 -20.87 -14.75
C SER A 658 15.82 -21.06 -15.59
N SER A 659 14.78 -20.24 -15.43
CA SER A 659 13.48 -20.29 -16.12
C SER A 659 12.98 -18.93 -16.65
N SER A 660 13.86 -18.06 -17.17
CA SER A 660 13.51 -16.94 -18.09
C SER A 660 12.49 -15.88 -17.59
N PHE A 661 12.68 -15.34 -16.37
CA PHE A 661 11.74 -14.36 -15.77
C PHE A 661 11.84 -12.91 -16.29
N ASP A 662 13.04 -12.46 -16.66
CA ASP A 662 13.31 -11.13 -17.25
C ASP A 662 13.97 -11.31 -18.63
N ILE A 663 15.00 -10.54 -18.98
CA ILE A 663 15.66 -10.67 -20.30
C ILE A 663 16.45 -11.97 -20.46
N ASN A 664 16.68 -12.73 -19.38
CA ASN A 664 17.44 -13.97 -19.44
C ASN A 664 16.85 -14.93 -20.50
N SER A 665 17.69 -15.38 -21.44
CA SER A 665 17.33 -16.21 -22.61
C SER A 665 16.52 -15.52 -23.72
N PHE A 666 16.29 -14.21 -23.65
CA PHE A 666 15.73 -13.45 -24.79
C PHE A 666 16.74 -13.38 -25.93
N LEU A 667 16.32 -13.74 -27.15
CA LEU A 667 17.20 -13.87 -28.32
C LEU A 667 17.07 -12.68 -29.29
N PHE A 668 18.17 -12.01 -29.58
CA PHE A 668 18.32 -11.03 -30.67
C PHE A 668 18.85 -11.75 -31.91
N ASN A 669 17.95 -12.41 -32.64
CA ASN A 669 18.30 -13.32 -33.74
C ASN A 669 17.45 -13.13 -35.00
N GLY A 670 16.52 -12.16 -35.03
CA GLY A 670 15.63 -11.94 -36.16
C GLY A 670 14.37 -12.77 -36.17
N ILE A 671 14.15 -13.58 -35.13
CA ILE A 671 12.95 -14.40 -34.95
C ILE A 671 12.19 -13.94 -33.71
N VAL A 672 12.90 -13.74 -32.59
CA VAL A 672 12.29 -13.27 -31.32
C VAL A 672 12.46 -11.76 -31.22
N GLY A 673 13.69 -11.30 -30.97
CA GLY A 673 14.10 -9.91 -31.08
C GLY A 673 14.71 -9.60 -32.46
N PRO A 674 15.10 -8.34 -32.69
CA PRO A 674 15.66 -7.92 -33.95
C PRO A 674 16.97 -8.67 -34.23
N GLY A 675 17.22 -8.91 -35.51
CA GLY A 675 18.35 -9.66 -36.03
C GLY A 675 18.05 -10.11 -37.46
N GLY A 676 19.07 -10.46 -38.24
CA GLY A 676 18.87 -10.82 -39.65
C GLY A 676 18.63 -12.31 -39.82
N THR A 677 17.50 -12.73 -40.43
CA THR A 677 17.36 -13.91 -41.33
C THR A 677 15.90 -14.20 -41.74
N ILE A 678 15.17 -13.26 -42.37
CA ILE A 678 14.01 -13.62 -43.21
C ILE A 678 14.25 -13.19 -44.66
N ALA A 679 13.87 -14.10 -45.56
CA ALA A 679 14.27 -14.25 -46.96
C ALA A 679 14.28 -12.96 -47.80
N GLY A 680 15.47 -12.58 -48.28
CA GLY A 680 15.66 -11.55 -49.30
C GLY A 680 16.75 -10.52 -48.99
N GLN A 681 17.23 -10.43 -47.75
CA GLN A 681 18.35 -9.54 -47.40
C GLN A 681 19.69 -10.30 -47.50
N THR A 682 20.49 -9.96 -48.52
CA THR A 682 21.84 -10.50 -48.74
C THR A 682 22.90 -9.52 -48.21
N GLY A 683 23.47 -9.78 -47.03
CA GLY A 683 24.66 -9.07 -46.50
C GLY A 683 24.67 -8.94 -44.96
N PRO A 684 25.85 -8.86 -44.31
CA PRO A 684 25.98 -8.75 -42.85
C PRO A 684 25.38 -7.43 -42.37
N ASN A 685 24.17 -7.48 -41.83
CA ASN A 685 23.53 -6.31 -41.24
C ASN A 685 24.09 -6.08 -39.83
N TYR A 686 25.26 -5.43 -39.81
CA TYR A 686 25.94 -4.93 -38.63
C TYR A 686 24.95 -4.14 -37.78
N THR A 687 24.77 -4.57 -36.54
CA THR A 687 23.96 -3.91 -35.53
C THR A 687 24.31 -2.41 -35.42
N THR A 688 23.36 -1.55 -35.79
CA THR A 688 23.37 -0.09 -35.59
C THR A 688 22.19 0.33 -34.71
N GLU A 689 22.10 1.61 -34.40
CA GLU A 689 20.92 2.23 -33.77
C GLU A 689 19.61 1.77 -34.42
N TRP A 690 18.71 1.22 -33.60
CA TRP A 690 17.34 0.85 -33.97
C TRP A 690 16.38 1.88 -33.40
N SER A 691 15.92 2.81 -34.24
CA SER A 691 14.78 3.66 -33.87
C SER A 691 13.54 2.78 -33.66
N ILE A 692 12.96 2.83 -32.45
CA ILE A 692 11.83 1.98 -32.07
C ILE A 692 10.64 2.29 -32.98
N SER A 693 10.33 3.57 -33.19
CA SER A 693 9.20 4.02 -34.01
C SER A 693 9.34 3.66 -35.50
N GLY A 694 10.56 3.44 -35.98
CA GLY A 694 10.84 3.07 -37.37
C GLY A 694 10.50 1.61 -37.71
N ALA A 695 10.27 0.75 -36.71
CA ALA A 695 10.02 -0.69 -36.91
C ALA A 695 11.08 -1.38 -37.81
N ASN A 696 12.32 -0.88 -37.77
CA ASN A 696 13.42 -1.38 -38.60
C ASN A 696 13.80 -2.83 -38.23
N TYR A 697 14.52 -3.52 -39.11
CA TYR A 697 15.04 -4.88 -38.89
C TYR A 697 13.99 -5.95 -38.52
N GLY A 698 12.75 -5.79 -39.02
CA GLY A 698 11.68 -6.76 -38.85
C GLY A 698 11.00 -6.73 -37.47
N ALA A 699 11.46 -5.89 -36.54
CA ALA A 699 10.86 -5.75 -35.21
C ALA A 699 9.64 -4.81 -35.24
N ALA A 700 8.49 -5.34 -35.67
CA ALA A 700 7.23 -4.60 -35.76
C ALA A 700 6.41 -4.58 -34.45
N TYR A 701 6.87 -5.28 -33.42
CA TYR A 701 6.22 -5.40 -32.12
C TYR A 701 7.13 -4.93 -30.98
N PHE A 702 6.54 -4.60 -29.84
CA PHE A 702 7.24 -4.09 -28.67
C PHE A 702 6.73 -4.73 -27.38
N ASN A 703 7.66 -5.19 -26.55
CA ASN A 703 7.43 -5.64 -25.20
C ASN A 703 7.61 -4.47 -24.24
N PHE A 704 6.50 -3.91 -23.75
CA PHE A 704 6.53 -2.79 -22.80
C PHE A 704 7.16 -3.16 -21.44
N PRO A 705 6.88 -4.33 -20.82
CA PRO A 705 7.47 -4.69 -19.54
C PRO A 705 9.01 -4.60 -19.48
N LEU A 706 9.70 -5.06 -20.53
CA LEU A 706 11.16 -5.04 -20.62
C LEU A 706 11.69 -3.91 -21.51
N GLY A 707 10.83 -3.19 -22.23
CA GLY A 707 11.24 -2.18 -23.20
C GLY A 707 12.03 -2.77 -24.37
N LEU A 708 11.59 -3.91 -24.90
CA LEU A 708 12.33 -4.67 -25.93
C LEU A 708 11.59 -4.75 -27.27
N PRO A 709 12.31 -4.68 -28.41
CA PRO A 709 11.77 -4.94 -29.73
C PRO A 709 11.45 -6.41 -29.91
N MET A 710 10.41 -6.70 -30.68
CA MET A 710 10.03 -8.06 -31.05
C MET A 710 9.65 -8.17 -32.53
N VAL A 711 10.06 -9.25 -33.17
CA VAL A 711 9.73 -9.56 -34.58
C VAL A 711 8.31 -10.09 -34.71
N GLY A 712 7.86 -10.89 -33.75
CA GLY A 712 6.51 -11.43 -33.69
C GLY A 712 5.81 -11.16 -32.37
N THR A 713 4.53 -11.51 -32.30
CA THR A 713 3.76 -11.49 -31.06
C THR A 713 4.16 -12.70 -30.21
N ASP A 714 4.64 -12.47 -28.99
CA ASP A 714 4.94 -13.46 -27.95
C ASP A 714 3.68 -14.12 -27.36
N GLY A 715 2.93 -14.83 -28.21
CA GLY A 715 1.63 -15.38 -27.84
C GLY A 715 0.52 -14.32 -27.72
N GLY A 716 0.69 -13.16 -28.37
CA GLY A 716 -0.31 -12.08 -28.44
C GLY A 716 -0.12 -10.92 -27.46
N ASN A 717 1.00 -10.88 -26.72
CA ASN A 717 1.17 -9.92 -25.63
C ASN A 717 1.96 -8.65 -26.02
N ALA A 718 2.90 -8.76 -26.96
CA ALA A 718 3.65 -7.64 -27.54
C ALA A 718 2.74 -6.78 -28.43
N LYS A 719 2.96 -5.45 -28.39
CA LYS A 719 2.10 -4.48 -29.06
C LYS A 719 2.72 -3.98 -30.35
N SER A 720 1.88 -3.71 -31.36
CA SER A 720 2.34 -3.14 -32.63
C SER A 720 3.06 -1.82 -32.39
N VAL A 721 4.27 -1.70 -32.91
CA VAL A 721 5.07 -0.46 -32.88
C VAL A 721 4.33 0.65 -33.63
N ALA A 722 3.80 0.36 -34.81
CA ALA A 722 3.13 1.34 -35.65
C ALA A 722 1.89 1.96 -34.95
N ALA A 723 1.15 1.14 -34.19
CA ALA A 723 -0.01 1.60 -33.43
C ALA A 723 0.35 2.43 -32.18
N ASN A 724 1.62 2.40 -31.75
CA ASN A 724 2.10 3.03 -30.52
C ASN A 724 3.27 3.98 -30.76
N SER A 725 3.52 4.39 -32.00
CA SER A 725 4.72 5.16 -32.39
C SER A 725 4.92 6.44 -31.57
N ALA A 726 3.81 7.11 -31.21
CA ALA A 726 3.82 8.30 -30.37
C ALA A 726 4.33 8.05 -28.94
N LYS A 727 4.33 6.80 -28.44
CA LYS A 727 4.79 6.43 -27.08
C LYS A 727 6.29 6.24 -26.97
N PHE A 728 7.00 6.19 -28.09
CA PHE A 728 8.44 5.98 -28.11
C PHE A 728 9.23 7.28 -28.23
N HIS A 729 8.60 8.39 -28.64
CA HIS A 729 9.19 9.73 -28.56
C HIS A 729 10.57 9.91 -29.26
N GLY A 730 10.95 9.01 -30.16
CA GLY A 730 12.25 8.99 -30.83
C GLY A 730 13.29 8.07 -30.18
N ASP A 731 12.93 7.38 -29.09
CA ASP A 731 13.74 6.38 -28.42
C ASP A 731 14.26 5.30 -29.37
N TYR A 732 15.44 4.78 -29.02
CA TYR A 732 16.14 3.79 -29.80
C TYR A 732 16.79 2.72 -28.95
N ILE A 733 17.16 1.62 -29.61
CA ILE A 733 17.97 0.56 -29.00
C ILE A 733 19.24 0.42 -29.81
N TYR A 734 20.38 0.49 -29.12
CA TYR A 734 21.68 0.32 -29.73
C TYR A 734 22.29 -1.02 -29.31
N LEU A 735 22.54 -1.88 -30.29
CA LEU A 735 23.25 -3.14 -30.13
C LEU A 735 24.50 -3.09 -31.00
N TYR A 736 25.61 -3.71 -30.57
CA TYR A 736 26.82 -3.82 -31.41
C TYR A 736 27.47 -5.22 -31.31
N THR A 737 27.20 -6.14 -32.24
CA THR A 737 27.62 -7.57 -32.15
C THR A 737 29.10 -7.83 -32.36
N ASP A 738 29.85 -6.90 -32.97
CA ASP A 738 31.13 -7.21 -33.62
C ASP A 738 32.38 -6.71 -32.88
N ASN A 739 32.22 -6.10 -31.70
CA ASN A 739 33.36 -5.56 -30.93
C ASN A 739 34.10 -6.59 -30.05
N GLY A 740 33.94 -7.90 -30.30
CA GLY A 740 34.67 -8.94 -29.56
C GLY A 740 34.31 -9.09 -28.07
N ASN A 741 33.29 -8.37 -27.57
CA ASN A 741 32.85 -8.47 -26.19
C ASN A 741 31.86 -9.63 -26.00
N SER A 742 32.26 -10.61 -25.18
CA SER A 742 31.45 -11.80 -24.88
C SER A 742 30.38 -11.56 -23.79
N SER A 743 30.55 -10.59 -22.90
CA SER A 743 29.50 -10.15 -21.95
C SER A 743 29.30 -8.64 -22.06
N ARG A 744 28.04 -8.20 -21.93
CA ARG A 744 27.62 -6.81 -22.11
C ARG A 744 26.66 -6.44 -21.00
N GLY A 745 26.86 -5.27 -20.42
CA GLY A 745 25.90 -4.70 -19.48
C GLY A 745 24.91 -3.81 -20.22
N LEU A 746 23.73 -3.64 -19.63
CA LEU A 746 22.70 -2.74 -20.14
C LEU A 746 22.85 -1.33 -19.57
N PHE A 747 22.77 -0.34 -20.46
CA PHE A 747 22.48 1.04 -20.09
C PHE A 747 21.05 1.46 -20.46
N ALA A 748 20.40 2.20 -19.57
CA ALA A 748 19.07 2.75 -19.80
C ALA A 748 19.03 4.28 -19.66
N GLY A 749 18.02 4.91 -20.28
CA GLY A 749 17.70 6.34 -20.13
C GLY A 749 18.45 7.29 -21.05
N GLY A 750 19.59 6.85 -21.58
CA GLY A 750 20.36 7.62 -22.54
C GLY A 750 21.10 8.82 -22.00
N PHE A 751 21.82 9.43 -22.92
CA PHE A 751 22.48 10.73 -22.83
C PHE A 751 22.31 11.40 -24.20
N TRP A 752 22.51 12.72 -24.29
CA TRP A 752 22.45 13.38 -25.58
C TRP A 752 23.71 13.14 -26.41
N ASN A 753 23.54 12.66 -27.64
CA ASN A 753 24.61 12.54 -28.63
C ASN A 753 24.21 13.30 -29.91
N TYR A 754 24.76 14.50 -30.11
CA TYR A 754 24.62 15.29 -31.36
C TYR A 754 23.19 15.45 -31.93
N GLY A 755 22.17 15.63 -31.08
CA GLY A 755 20.80 15.95 -31.52
C GLY A 755 19.80 14.81 -31.44
N GLY A 756 20.18 13.65 -30.89
CA GLY A 756 19.30 12.49 -30.74
C GLY A 756 18.29 12.60 -29.58
N TYR A 757 17.18 11.86 -29.72
CA TYR A 757 16.17 11.66 -28.69
C TYR A 757 16.60 10.56 -27.72
N VAL A 758 16.46 10.80 -26.42
CA VAL A 758 16.70 9.78 -25.39
C VAL A 758 15.70 9.88 -24.25
N GLY A 759 15.20 8.72 -23.83
CA GLY A 759 14.01 8.65 -23.00
C GLY A 759 13.81 7.31 -22.32
N ARG A 760 12.57 7.10 -21.87
CA ARG A 760 12.17 5.94 -21.06
C ARG A 760 12.53 4.60 -21.70
N TRP A 761 12.43 4.47 -23.03
CA TRP A 761 12.65 3.21 -23.75
C TRP A 761 14.04 3.07 -24.35
N THR A 762 14.84 4.14 -24.31
CA THR A 762 16.20 4.12 -24.85
C THR A 762 17.08 3.11 -24.11
N SER A 763 17.85 2.31 -24.86
CA SER A 763 18.84 1.38 -24.29
C SER A 763 20.08 1.16 -25.15
N ASN A 764 21.21 0.87 -24.49
CA ASN A 764 22.48 0.55 -25.14
C ASN A 764 23.06 -0.77 -24.60
N TRP A 765 23.49 -1.62 -25.53
CA TRP A 765 23.99 -2.98 -25.33
C TRP A 765 25.35 -3.20 -26.01
N ALA A 766 26.20 -2.18 -26.10
CA ALA A 766 27.47 -2.28 -26.82
C ALA A 766 28.68 -2.55 -25.90
N SER A 767 28.64 -2.08 -24.66
CA SER A 767 29.82 -2.06 -23.80
C SER A 767 29.90 -3.28 -22.89
N ALA A 768 31.12 -3.70 -22.57
CA ALA A 768 31.37 -4.71 -21.56
C ALA A 768 31.00 -4.18 -20.16
N PRO A 769 30.63 -5.03 -19.19
CA PRO A 769 30.39 -4.61 -17.80
C PRO A 769 31.57 -3.88 -17.14
N SER A 770 32.79 -4.09 -17.64
CA SER A 770 34.03 -3.45 -17.18
C SER A 770 34.28 -2.07 -17.79
N SER A 771 33.53 -1.67 -18.82
CA SER A 771 33.71 -0.39 -19.49
C SER A 771 33.37 0.79 -18.58
N THR A 772 34.11 1.89 -18.75
CA THR A 772 33.86 3.16 -18.06
C THR A 772 33.80 4.28 -19.10
N SER A 773 33.06 5.34 -18.78
CA SER A 773 32.99 6.56 -19.61
C SER A 773 32.43 7.70 -18.78
N TYR A 774 32.76 8.93 -19.14
CA TYR A 774 32.26 10.16 -18.51
C TYR A 774 30.75 10.38 -18.67
N ILE A 775 30.04 9.50 -19.37
CA ILE A 775 28.58 9.50 -19.49
C ILE A 775 27.91 8.29 -18.81
N PHE A 776 28.70 7.36 -18.25
CA PHE A 776 28.19 6.15 -17.59
C PHE A 776 28.04 6.41 -16.09
N GLY A 777 26.80 6.55 -15.64
CA GLY A 777 26.41 6.64 -14.23
C GLY A 777 25.49 5.50 -13.83
N PHE A 778 24.83 5.66 -12.68
CA PHE A 778 23.94 4.65 -12.12
C PHE A 778 22.99 5.24 -11.09
N ARG A 779 22.00 4.43 -10.71
CA ARG A 779 21.04 4.72 -9.65
C ARG A 779 20.81 3.45 -8.84
N CYS A 780 20.59 3.63 -7.55
CA CYS A 780 20.35 2.52 -6.64
C CYS A 780 18.89 2.44 -6.22
N ALA A 781 18.48 1.24 -5.83
CA ALA A 781 17.15 0.93 -5.36
C ALA A 781 17.18 -0.08 -4.21
N LEU A 782 16.08 -0.15 -3.46
CA LEU A 782 15.84 -1.06 -2.35
C LEU A 782 14.44 -1.68 -2.51
N PRO A 783 14.29 -2.99 -2.29
CA PRO A 783 12.97 -3.57 -2.05
C PRO A 783 12.28 -2.87 -0.88
N ALA A 784 10.97 -2.63 -0.98
CA ALA A 784 10.18 -1.92 0.02
C ALA A 784 9.13 -2.84 0.66
N GLU A 785 9.58 -4.01 1.10
CA GLU A 785 8.76 -5.11 1.65
C GLU A 785 9.19 -5.51 3.05
#